data_AF-A0A7W1IYR4-F1
#
_entry.id   AF-A0A7W1IYR4-F1
#
_cell.length_a   1.000
_cell.length_b   1.000
_cell.length_c   1.000
_cell.angle_alpha   90.00
_cell.angle_beta   90.00
_cell.angle_gamma   90.00
#
_symmetry.space_group_name_H-M   'P 1'
#
loop_
_entity.id
_entity.type
_entity.pdbx_description
1 polymer ?
#
loop_
_entity_poly.entity_id
_entity_poly.type
_entity_poly.pdbx_seq_one_letter_code
_entity_poly.pdbx_strand_id
1 'polypeptide(L)'
;MSEPTDKNSIPSDDGSHETAALYVPANRLAKVDAIDVFTPLANRLMPRDQAVAPTAVHERDGTVVMPPANIKSRANASTSGTIATSVLNRLHGSNSDDLFAAALRAKQDSLINASTPRFTLVGKLGEGSQGIVYRVNDRDCHREVACKVLSYSTSDPEEISRFIHEAQVTAQLEHPGIVPIHDLGELRDGTVYYTMKRVDGVSLLDLLTSKGGKAEHRFDLLQMFLRICETMAFAHSRGVIHRDLKPRNIMVGPFGEVLVLDWGLAKVVNCADVARPMGTMRSFPEADAYRTLNGTAVGTPAYMSPEQAMGEVDTLDRRCDVYSLGVILYEMLAGASPYVRGEARKVMHQVSHGMWTRLDARRDCPVLPRALVAIAHRALAFDRSDRYATVEQLSADLRAFIAGGSVSVYRETAIERLVRVVTRHQRQVRTGLAVAGLALFLGAGIWGNHWYEQERTITALRTQMDTLLAQRDYVEARVIADRIQTLLPSDVSVWRQLPRIEEGLRNLETARVSEVKRQDANKLVEEANVLAANNDETSLTAAGERYMRALGLVGEDQAITAAYKQVTGRLAILESNRRLSATAEKQRIAALGFIDAAKRALDWAADRRGKMSAKNKERSVLERANRGGDDPTLRTRLHVLDEEIESLHNEVIANEGRAANFFDQAVGLAPGDAGVRQAVATYYMSLMRDYEGRGDLVGARMAENRCRMFDDDFRYSEVLSGQSWIRAAPAQPPITIQALSEGSERTLDPEREILAVSPDKELALLQGRYLVRNAFGTLTAMRLRRGDHLELLLPTPPTDLPEGMAFIPAGTVFDNEGGIIEEVSTFALAKHEVTCGEWLAFLNDPATRALLEEHAANGHVLLVPREGKKTLWPRSDDGGYRLPTIADGQRVDPAWPVSHISGRDALSYAKWVARRDQRAWRLPTHGEWLLAAQGGDGRPYPWGLRADLGFSASALGSTNDQWCDSAVGSHPKDRSVQGVFDLGGSVAELVLLDGSVRVAAGGSHRDRQPDAFGVFSRRDVTDHQPEAGVGLRLALTVPAEIRRIGP
;
A
#
# COMPACT_ATOMS: atom_id res chain seq x y z
N MET A 1 5.14 -62.23 43.31
CA MET A 1 5.80 -63.45 43.80
C MET A 1 6.74 -63.94 42.71
N SER A 2 7.96 -64.32 43.09
CA SER A 2 8.86 -65.30 42.41
C SER A 2 8.71 -65.58 40.90
N GLU A 3 9.75 -65.23 40.12
CA GLU A 3 10.77 -66.15 39.54
C GLU A 3 10.42 -67.63 39.19
N PRO A 4 11.19 -68.34 38.32
CA PRO A 4 12.24 -67.91 37.35
C PRO A 4 12.28 -68.77 36.03
N THR A 5 13.45 -68.77 35.33
CA THR A 5 14.06 -69.84 34.46
C THR A 5 13.52 -70.10 33.02
N ASP A 6 14.34 -70.50 32.01
CA ASP A 6 15.79 -70.31 31.73
C ASP A 6 16.19 -70.81 30.30
N LYS A 7 17.35 -70.34 29.79
CA LYS A 7 18.36 -71.01 28.92
C LYS A 7 18.22 -71.35 27.40
N ASN A 8 19.38 -71.09 26.74
CA ASN A 8 20.05 -71.77 25.59
C ASN A 8 19.58 -71.48 24.14
N SER A 9 20.45 -71.39 23.11
CA SER A 9 21.95 -71.49 23.02
C SER A 9 22.52 -70.90 21.69
N ILE A 10 23.83 -70.61 21.64
CA ILE A 10 24.65 -70.06 20.51
C ILE A 10 25.40 -71.21 19.77
N PRO A 11 25.78 -71.12 18.47
CA PRO A 11 27.07 -70.54 17.95
C PRO A 11 26.89 -69.77 16.59
N SER A 12 27.85 -69.15 15.88
CA SER A 12 29.11 -68.39 16.07
C SER A 12 29.85 -68.29 14.70
N ASP A 13 30.33 -67.10 14.28
CA ASP A 13 31.29 -66.79 13.19
C ASP A 13 30.96 -67.22 11.72
N ASP A 14 31.47 -66.58 10.65
CA ASP A 14 32.60 -65.63 10.48
C ASP A 14 32.40 -64.65 9.28
N GLY A 15 33.20 -63.56 9.21
CA GLY A 15 33.87 -63.20 7.96
C GLY A 15 33.26 -62.21 6.94
N SER A 16 33.08 -60.94 7.32
CA SER A 16 33.22 -59.70 6.51
C SER A 16 33.14 -59.71 4.95
N HIS A 17 32.31 -58.82 4.36
CA HIS A 17 32.77 -57.64 3.57
C HIS A 17 31.64 -56.68 3.13
N GLU A 18 31.98 -55.38 3.02
CA GLU A 18 31.35 -54.27 2.27
C GLU A 18 29.92 -53.75 2.61
N THR A 19 29.92 -52.77 3.54
CA THR A 19 29.30 -51.42 3.40
C THR A 19 28.11 -51.18 2.45
N ALA A 20 26.93 -50.93 3.03
CA ALA A 20 25.94 -50.00 2.50
C ALA A 20 25.29 -49.19 3.65
N ALA A 21 25.38 -47.86 3.60
CA ALA A 21 24.80 -46.99 4.62
C ALA A 21 23.45 -46.43 4.17
N LEU A 22 22.42 -46.60 5.00
CA LEU A 22 21.07 -46.11 4.78
C LEU A 22 20.60 -45.45 6.07
N TYR A 23 20.25 -44.16 6.05
CA TYR A 23 19.59 -43.52 7.18
C TYR A 23 18.66 -42.38 6.75
N VAL A 24 17.42 -42.45 7.23
CA VAL A 24 16.36 -41.44 7.14
C VAL A 24 15.56 -41.53 8.47
N PRO A 25 14.66 -40.61 8.84
CA PRO A 25 14.99 -39.55 9.79
C PRO A 25 14.09 -39.56 11.05
N ALA A 26 14.42 -38.73 12.05
CA ALA A 26 13.42 -38.27 13.02
C ALA A 26 13.79 -36.91 13.62
N ASN A 27 12.76 -36.09 13.86
CA ASN A 27 12.86 -34.73 14.39
C ASN A 27 11.96 -34.66 15.65
N ARG A 28 12.46 -34.21 16.81
CA ARG A 28 11.76 -33.36 17.82
C ARG A 28 12.44 -33.24 19.20
N LEU A 29 12.87 -32.01 19.51
CA LEU A 29 12.52 -31.18 20.68
C LEU A 29 12.33 -31.79 22.10
N ALA A 30 13.21 -31.35 23.03
CA ALA A 30 12.90 -30.84 24.38
C ALA A 30 14.07 -29.92 24.82
N LYS A 31 13.87 -28.61 25.09
CA LYS A 31 13.54 -27.96 26.38
C LYS A 31 14.52 -28.26 27.54
N VAL A 32 15.19 -27.21 28.07
CA VAL A 32 15.10 -26.68 29.47
C VAL A 32 15.72 -25.25 29.52
N ASP A 33 14.95 -24.32 30.08
CA ASP A 33 15.21 -23.11 30.92
C ASP A 33 16.66 -22.70 31.31
N ALA A 34 17.02 -21.46 31.70
CA ALA A 34 16.49 -20.08 31.56
C ALA A 34 17.46 -19.07 32.25
N ILE A 35 17.41 -17.76 31.92
CA ILE A 35 17.88 -16.60 32.75
C ILE A 35 19.45 -16.48 32.90
N ASP A 36 20.18 -15.34 32.81
CA ASP A 36 19.85 -13.90 32.98
C ASP A 36 20.83 -12.89 32.28
N VAL A 37 20.40 -11.60 32.23
CA VAL A 37 21.17 -10.31 32.30
C VAL A 37 22.22 -9.85 31.22
N PHE A 38 21.86 -8.70 30.60
CA PHE A 38 22.61 -7.50 30.13
C PHE A 38 24.14 -7.47 29.80
N THR A 39 24.44 -6.82 28.67
CA THR A 39 25.70 -6.14 28.26
C THR A 39 26.00 -4.89 29.12
N PRO A 40 27.24 -4.30 29.19
CA PRO A 40 27.79 -3.53 28.03
C PRO A 40 29.33 -3.33 27.89
N LEU A 41 29.70 -2.80 26.70
CA LEU A 41 30.77 -1.83 26.39
C LEU A 41 32.31 -2.14 26.37
N ALA A 42 32.89 -1.74 25.22
CA ALA A 42 34.13 -0.96 25.02
C ALA A 42 35.56 -1.54 25.19
N ASN A 43 36.39 -1.09 24.24
CA ASN A 43 37.85 -0.89 24.27
C ASN A 43 38.80 -2.08 24.42
N ARG A 44 39.58 -2.34 23.35
CA ARG A 44 40.97 -2.81 23.46
C ARG A 44 41.85 -2.23 22.34
N LEU A 45 42.71 -1.28 22.72
CA LEU A 45 43.89 -0.86 21.96
C LEU A 45 45.12 -1.61 22.48
N MET A 46 46.02 -1.95 21.56
CA MET A 46 47.50 -2.12 21.65
C MET A 46 48.15 -2.81 22.88
N PRO A 47 49.16 -3.65 22.60
CA PRO A 47 50.57 -3.30 22.91
C PRO A 47 51.52 -3.66 21.74
N ARG A 48 52.80 -3.26 21.65
CA ARG A 48 53.72 -2.47 22.53
C ARG A 48 54.90 -1.91 21.70
N ASP A 49 55.73 -1.09 22.35
CA ASP A 49 56.87 -0.32 21.82
C ASP A 49 58.09 -1.14 21.33
N GLN A 50 58.91 -0.52 20.46
CA GLN A 50 60.32 -0.21 20.77
C GLN A 50 60.90 0.83 19.78
N ALA A 51 61.89 1.62 20.21
CA ALA A 51 62.37 2.81 19.52
C ALA A 51 63.92 2.92 19.49
N VAL A 52 64.48 3.49 18.42
CA VAL A 52 65.84 4.07 18.34
C VAL A 52 65.83 5.25 17.33
N ALA A 53 66.65 6.29 17.56
CA ALA A 53 66.79 7.49 16.73
C ALA A 53 68.29 7.77 16.38
N PRO A 54 68.75 8.97 15.93
CA PRO A 54 68.96 9.24 14.50
C PRO A 54 70.36 9.80 14.12
N THR A 55 70.72 9.79 12.82
CA THR A 55 71.81 10.63 12.26
C THR A 55 71.69 10.88 10.74
N ALA A 56 72.36 11.92 10.24
CA ALA A 56 72.40 12.37 8.83
C ALA A 56 73.88 12.72 8.46
N VAL A 57 74.31 13.23 7.28
CA VAL A 57 73.73 14.11 6.22
C VAL A 57 74.45 13.84 4.88
N HIS A 58 73.78 13.93 3.72
CA HIS A 58 74.28 14.65 2.52
C HIS A 58 73.26 14.84 1.37
N GLU A 59 73.43 15.92 0.61
CA GLU A 59 72.48 16.52 -0.35
C GLU A 59 72.89 16.35 -1.84
N ARG A 60 72.00 16.88 -2.72
CA ARG A 60 72.14 17.25 -4.15
C ARG A 60 71.72 16.20 -5.18
N ASP A 61 70.95 16.49 -6.22
CA ASP A 61 70.12 17.66 -6.64
C ASP A 61 68.98 17.06 -7.53
N GLY A 62 67.79 17.64 -7.76
CA GLY A 62 67.20 18.86 -7.24
C GLY A 62 65.68 18.92 -7.53
N THR A 63 64.95 19.61 -6.63
CA THR A 63 63.75 20.47 -6.83
C THR A 63 62.84 20.32 -8.08
N VAL A 64 61.50 20.39 -7.98
CA VAL A 64 60.67 21.19 -7.05
C VAL A 64 59.42 20.43 -6.58
N VAL A 65 59.22 20.35 -5.26
CA VAL A 65 57.91 20.16 -4.59
C VAL A 65 57.95 20.94 -3.27
N MET A 66 56.85 21.61 -2.89
CA MET A 66 56.34 21.86 -1.53
C MET A 66 55.29 23.00 -1.55
N PRO A 67 54.41 23.16 -0.53
CA PRO A 67 54.01 22.23 0.54
C PRO A 67 52.46 22.11 0.71
N PRO A 68 51.98 21.23 1.60
CA PRO A 68 50.61 21.26 2.14
C PRO A 68 50.57 21.77 3.60
N ALA A 69 49.81 22.84 3.88
CA ALA A 69 49.21 23.11 5.21
C ALA A 69 48.25 24.33 5.21
N ASN A 70 47.14 24.21 5.95
CA ASN A 70 46.29 25.24 6.57
C ASN A 70 46.50 26.74 6.25
N ILE A 71 45.39 27.44 5.94
CA ILE A 71 44.83 28.51 6.80
C ILE A 71 43.40 28.89 6.37
N LYS A 72 42.59 29.31 7.37
CA LYS A 72 41.21 29.80 7.24
C LYS A 72 41.13 31.08 6.39
N SER A 73 40.10 31.24 5.55
CA SER A 73 39.19 32.41 5.64
C SER A 73 38.04 32.46 4.61
N ARG A 74 36.89 32.88 5.12
CA ARG A 74 35.75 33.62 4.54
C ARG A 74 35.61 33.83 3.01
N ALA A 75 34.38 33.53 2.57
CA ALA A 75 33.49 34.35 1.73
C ALA A 75 33.79 34.52 0.22
N ASN A 76 32.91 33.97 -0.63
CA ASN A 76 31.84 34.75 -1.27
C ASN A 76 30.90 33.87 -2.10
N ALA A 77 29.65 33.70 -1.66
CA ALA A 77 28.59 33.07 -2.44
C ALA A 77 27.78 34.15 -3.18
N SER A 78 28.29 34.64 -4.31
CA SER A 78 27.63 35.70 -5.09
C SER A 78 27.93 35.64 -6.60
N THR A 79 28.07 34.44 -7.20
CA THR A 79 28.35 34.31 -8.64
C THR A 79 27.69 33.10 -9.34
N SER A 80 26.45 32.75 -8.96
CA SER A 80 25.63 31.77 -9.72
C SER A 80 24.33 32.33 -10.30
N GLY A 81 23.93 33.56 -9.93
CA GLY A 81 22.67 34.16 -10.39
C GLY A 81 22.72 34.86 -11.76
N THR A 82 23.91 35.16 -12.30
CA THR A 82 24.04 36.10 -13.44
C THR A 82 24.13 35.41 -14.81
N ILE A 83 24.48 34.12 -14.86
CA ILE A 83 24.70 33.42 -16.14
C ILE A 83 23.36 32.99 -16.76
N ALA A 84 22.42 32.48 -15.98
CA ALA A 84 21.12 31.98 -16.45
C ALA A 84 20.27 33.08 -17.16
N THR A 85 20.19 34.27 -16.58
CA THR A 85 19.34 35.36 -17.09
C THR A 85 19.85 35.98 -18.39
N SER A 86 21.16 35.87 -18.66
CA SER A 86 21.80 36.46 -19.86
C SER A 86 21.65 35.64 -21.15
N VAL A 87 21.18 34.39 -21.01
CA VAL A 87 20.90 33.45 -22.11
C VAL A 87 19.41 33.48 -22.46
N LEU A 88 18.52 33.45 -21.47
CA LEU A 88 17.07 33.45 -21.67
C LEU A 88 16.53 34.69 -22.43
N ASN A 89 17.11 35.87 -22.21
CA ASN A 89 16.68 37.10 -22.89
C ASN A 89 17.13 37.23 -24.36
N ARG A 90 17.83 36.24 -24.95
CA ARG A 90 18.45 36.38 -26.28
C ARG A 90 17.83 35.54 -27.40
N LEU A 91 16.75 34.79 -27.13
CA LEU A 91 16.14 33.85 -28.09
C LEU A 91 14.61 33.99 -28.23
N HIS A 92 14.12 35.22 -28.41
CA HIS A 92 12.80 35.44 -28.99
C HIS A 92 12.87 35.25 -30.52
N GLY A 93 12.75 33.99 -30.97
CA GLY A 93 12.61 33.68 -32.41
C GLY A 93 13.14 32.32 -32.91
N SER A 94 13.67 31.44 -32.05
CA SER A 94 14.20 30.13 -32.47
C SER A 94 13.13 29.03 -32.54
N ASN A 95 13.24 28.13 -33.52
CA ASN A 95 12.36 26.96 -33.66
C ASN A 95 12.41 26.05 -32.41
N SER A 96 11.35 25.24 -32.23
CA SER A 96 11.28 24.16 -31.21
C SER A 96 12.53 23.28 -31.21
N ASP A 97 13.07 23.01 -32.39
CA ASP A 97 14.15 22.05 -32.61
C ASP A 97 15.50 22.61 -32.15
N ASP A 98 15.72 23.93 -32.23
CA ASP A 98 16.91 24.59 -31.71
C ASP A 98 16.90 24.65 -30.18
N LEU A 99 15.73 24.93 -29.57
CA LEU A 99 15.54 24.86 -28.12
C LEU A 99 15.74 23.44 -27.61
N PHE A 100 15.22 22.44 -28.32
CA PHE A 100 15.43 21.03 -28.01
C PHE A 100 16.92 20.65 -28.13
N ALA A 101 17.61 21.06 -29.19
CA ALA A 101 19.04 20.80 -29.37
C ALA A 101 19.89 21.50 -28.29
N ALA A 102 19.52 22.70 -27.84
CA ALA A 102 20.17 23.41 -26.75
C ALA A 102 19.94 22.72 -25.39
N ALA A 103 18.71 22.31 -25.09
CA ALA A 103 18.38 21.55 -23.88
C ALA A 103 19.06 20.16 -23.85
N LEU A 104 19.16 19.51 -25.02
CA LEU A 104 19.91 18.27 -25.18
C LEU A 104 21.39 18.49 -24.83
N ARG A 105 22.05 19.50 -25.41
CA ARG A 105 23.45 19.85 -25.09
C ARG A 105 23.63 20.15 -23.60
N ALA A 106 22.75 20.95 -22.99
CA ALA A 106 22.82 21.25 -21.55
C ALA A 106 22.78 19.99 -20.67
N LYS A 107 21.92 19.01 -20.99
CA LYS A 107 21.87 17.72 -20.27
C LYS A 107 23.11 16.85 -20.54
N GLN A 108 23.67 16.89 -21.75
CA GLN A 108 24.95 16.24 -22.06
C GLN A 108 26.09 16.86 -21.23
N ASP A 109 26.14 18.19 -21.16
CA ASP A 109 27.13 18.95 -20.39
C ASP A 109 26.99 18.71 -18.88
N SER A 110 25.77 18.60 -18.33
CA SER A 110 25.56 18.27 -16.92
C SER A 110 26.00 16.85 -16.55
N LEU A 111 26.01 15.91 -17.51
CA LEU A 111 26.58 14.57 -17.32
C LEU A 111 28.11 14.56 -17.46
N ILE A 112 28.73 15.60 -18.01
CA ILE A 112 30.17 15.66 -18.31
C ILE A 112 30.94 16.59 -17.36
N ASN A 113 30.34 17.68 -16.87
CA ASN A 113 31.05 18.75 -16.16
C ASN A 113 31.12 18.61 -14.64
N ALA A 114 32.07 17.77 -14.20
CA ALA A 114 32.76 17.92 -12.92
C ALA A 114 34.28 17.76 -13.14
N SER A 115 35.11 18.12 -12.17
CA SER A 115 36.56 17.82 -12.22
C SER A 115 36.82 16.31 -12.36
N THR A 116 35.92 15.48 -11.81
CA THR A 116 35.81 14.05 -12.11
C THR A 116 34.32 13.65 -12.01
N PRO A 117 33.53 13.56 -13.10
CA PRO A 117 32.14 13.11 -13.02
C PRO A 117 32.07 11.58 -12.84
N ARG A 118 31.08 11.09 -12.08
CA ARG A 118 30.84 9.64 -11.90
C ARG A 118 30.37 8.98 -13.20
N PHE A 119 29.33 9.53 -13.81
CA PHE A 119 28.85 9.08 -15.12
C PHE A 119 29.56 9.88 -16.22
N THR A 120 29.92 9.23 -17.32
CA THR A 120 30.36 9.92 -18.54
C THR A 120 29.48 9.51 -19.70
N LEU A 121 28.92 10.48 -20.42
CA LEU A 121 28.06 10.23 -21.57
C LEU A 121 28.82 9.51 -22.70
N VAL A 122 28.19 8.47 -23.27
CA VAL A 122 28.70 7.74 -24.45
C VAL A 122 27.78 7.93 -25.67
N GLY A 123 26.50 8.25 -25.47
CA GLY A 123 25.56 8.59 -26.55
C GLY A 123 24.09 8.55 -26.13
N LYS A 124 23.18 8.91 -27.04
CA LYS A 124 21.72 8.75 -26.87
C LYS A 124 21.29 7.36 -27.34
N LEU A 125 20.49 6.65 -26.54
CA LEU A 125 19.91 5.35 -26.90
C LEU A 125 18.49 5.50 -27.44
N GLY A 126 17.71 6.45 -26.91
CA GLY A 126 16.34 6.68 -27.34
C GLY A 126 15.69 7.88 -26.65
N GLU A 127 14.46 8.15 -27.03
CA GLU A 127 13.62 9.21 -26.48
C GLU A 127 12.17 8.73 -26.47
N GLY A 128 11.47 8.99 -25.38
CA GLY A 128 10.06 8.68 -25.19
C GLY A 128 9.32 9.86 -24.58
N SER A 129 8.01 9.69 -24.37
CA SER A 129 7.13 10.75 -23.85
C SER A 129 7.55 11.30 -22.48
N GLN A 130 8.15 10.47 -21.63
CA GLN A 130 8.56 10.82 -20.26
C GLN A 130 10.06 11.10 -20.12
N GLY A 131 10.81 11.26 -21.22
CA GLY A 131 12.23 11.65 -21.16
C GLY A 131 13.16 10.91 -22.13
N ILE A 132 14.46 11.17 -21.96
CA ILE A 132 15.53 10.73 -22.87
C ILE A 132 16.36 9.65 -22.20
N VAL A 133 16.68 8.57 -22.92
CA VAL A 133 17.57 7.51 -22.45
C VAL A 133 18.94 7.66 -23.09
N TYR A 134 19.97 7.79 -22.25
CA TYR A 134 21.38 7.87 -22.65
C TYR A 134 22.12 6.58 -22.31
N ARG A 135 23.13 6.26 -23.12
CA ARG A 135 24.21 5.35 -22.74
C ARG A 135 25.26 6.15 -21.99
N VAL A 136 25.52 5.77 -20.74
CA VAL A 136 26.55 6.40 -19.91
C VAL A 136 27.47 5.34 -19.33
N ASN A 137 28.73 5.67 -19.12
CA ASN A 137 29.70 4.83 -18.42
C ASN A 137 29.79 5.29 -16.97
N ASP A 138 29.36 4.44 -16.03
CA ASP A 138 29.55 4.61 -14.58
C ASP A 138 31.01 4.28 -14.26
N ARG A 139 31.78 5.31 -13.89
CA ARG A 139 33.22 5.20 -13.64
C ARG A 139 33.53 4.58 -12.28
N ASP A 140 32.64 4.71 -11.31
CA ASP A 140 32.85 4.18 -9.97
C ASP A 140 32.61 2.66 -9.96
N CYS A 141 31.64 2.18 -10.75
CA CYS A 141 31.38 0.77 -10.98
C CYS A 141 32.08 0.19 -12.24
N HIS A 142 32.85 0.99 -12.98
CA HIS A 142 33.51 0.64 -14.25
C HIS A 142 32.62 -0.14 -15.26
N ARG A 143 31.40 0.36 -15.53
CA ARG A 143 30.42 -0.31 -16.40
C ARG A 143 29.58 0.67 -17.24
N GLU A 144 29.15 0.24 -18.43
CA GLU A 144 28.11 0.97 -19.18
C GLU A 144 26.71 0.65 -18.62
N VAL A 145 25.91 1.70 -18.42
CA VAL A 145 24.51 1.65 -17.98
C VAL A 145 23.63 2.49 -18.90
N ALA A 146 22.33 2.20 -18.90
CA ALA A 146 21.34 3.10 -19.49
C ALA A 146 20.88 4.09 -18.42
N CYS A 147 20.85 5.38 -18.73
CA CYS A 147 20.41 6.45 -17.85
C CYS A 147 19.19 7.13 -18.47
N LYS A 148 18.01 6.99 -17.86
CA LYS A 148 16.80 7.74 -18.25
C LYS A 148 16.81 9.06 -17.48
N VAL A 149 16.51 10.14 -18.19
CA VAL A 149 16.59 11.52 -17.69
C VAL A 149 15.31 12.25 -18.09
N LEU A 150 14.64 12.89 -17.12
CA LEU A 150 13.41 13.64 -17.39
C LEU A 150 13.67 14.84 -18.30
N SER A 151 12.73 15.15 -19.20
CA SER A 151 12.83 16.32 -20.10
C SER A 151 12.63 17.62 -19.32
N TYR A 152 13.28 18.71 -19.76
CA TYR A 152 13.17 20.03 -19.08
C TYR A 152 11.88 20.79 -19.47
N SER A 153 11.11 20.27 -20.42
CA SER A 153 9.88 20.91 -20.93
C SER A 153 8.71 20.94 -19.94
N THR A 154 8.78 20.17 -18.86
CA THR A 154 7.69 20.00 -17.89
C THR A 154 8.18 20.18 -16.46
N SER A 155 7.90 21.36 -15.90
CA SER A 155 8.04 21.64 -14.46
C SER A 155 6.85 21.11 -13.64
N ASP A 156 6.12 20.13 -14.18
CA ASP A 156 4.93 19.54 -13.55
C ASP A 156 5.35 18.57 -12.44
N PRO A 157 4.99 18.84 -11.16
CA PRO A 157 5.26 17.93 -10.06
C PRO A 157 4.68 16.53 -10.28
N GLU A 158 3.59 16.38 -11.03
CA GLU A 158 3.02 15.06 -11.33
C GLU A 158 3.93 14.23 -12.24
N GLU A 159 4.52 14.81 -13.29
CA GLU A 159 5.42 14.07 -14.18
C GLU A 159 6.70 13.64 -13.47
N ILE A 160 7.27 14.51 -12.64
CA ILE A 160 8.42 14.16 -11.78
C ILE A 160 8.05 13.00 -10.85
N SER A 161 6.86 13.05 -10.24
CA SER A 161 6.41 12.02 -9.31
C SER A 161 6.12 10.67 -10.01
N ARG A 162 5.51 10.69 -11.21
CA ARG A 162 5.33 9.50 -12.07
C ARG A 162 6.67 8.89 -12.48
N PHE A 163 7.66 9.72 -12.85
CA PHE A 163 9.01 9.28 -13.24
C PHE A 163 9.76 8.61 -12.07
N ILE A 164 9.68 9.18 -10.88
CA ILE A 164 10.23 8.58 -9.65
C ILE A 164 9.51 7.26 -9.32
N HIS A 165 8.18 7.22 -9.44
CA HIS A 165 7.38 6.03 -9.17
C HIS A 165 7.69 4.88 -10.15
N GLU A 166 7.88 5.15 -11.45
CA GLU A 166 8.34 4.16 -12.42
C GLU A 166 9.65 3.50 -11.97
N ALA A 167 10.64 4.30 -11.58
CA ALA A 167 11.93 3.81 -11.11
C ALA A 167 11.78 2.99 -9.83
N GLN A 168 10.98 3.45 -8.87
CA GLN A 168 10.76 2.76 -7.60
C GLN A 168 9.99 1.44 -7.74
N VAL A 169 8.93 1.40 -8.55
CA VAL A 169 8.19 0.16 -8.85
C VAL A 169 9.09 -0.85 -9.56
N THR A 170 9.84 -0.40 -10.57
CA THR A 170 10.78 -1.28 -11.30
C THR A 170 11.88 -1.81 -10.37
N ALA A 171 12.42 -0.98 -9.47
CA ALA A 171 13.46 -1.38 -8.51
C ALA A 171 13.00 -2.45 -7.49
N GLN A 172 11.72 -2.49 -7.14
CA GLN A 172 11.17 -3.50 -6.21
C GLN A 172 10.87 -4.86 -6.88
N LEU A 173 10.87 -4.90 -8.22
CA LEU A 173 10.55 -6.08 -9.02
C LEU A 173 11.82 -6.85 -9.46
N GLU A 174 12.56 -7.38 -8.48
CA GLU A 174 13.72 -8.24 -8.71
C GLU A 174 13.35 -9.57 -9.40
N HIS A 175 13.44 -9.61 -10.74
CA HIS A 175 13.18 -10.80 -11.55
C HIS A 175 14.10 -10.83 -12.79
N PRO A 176 14.61 -11.99 -13.25
CA PRO A 176 15.49 -12.06 -14.43
C PRO A 176 14.89 -11.52 -15.74
N GLY A 177 13.56 -11.42 -15.81
CA GLY A 177 12.82 -10.85 -16.94
C GLY A 177 12.44 -9.36 -16.78
N ILE A 178 12.93 -8.67 -15.74
CA ILE A 178 12.67 -7.25 -15.50
C ILE A 178 14.02 -6.52 -15.48
N VAL A 179 14.07 -5.31 -16.06
CA VAL A 179 15.32 -4.54 -16.09
C VAL A 179 15.68 -4.06 -14.68
N PRO A 180 16.85 -4.42 -14.12
CA PRO A 180 17.23 -3.94 -12.80
C PRO A 180 17.60 -2.46 -12.86
N ILE A 181 17.00 -1.67 -11.97
CA ILE A 181 17.43 -0.31 -11.65
C ILE A 181 18.73 -0.40 -10.82
N HIS A 182 19.61 0.57 -11.01
CA HIS A 182 20.93 0.63 -10.39
C HIS A 182 21.11 1.86 -9.50
N ASP A 183 20.45 2.97 -9.83
CA ASP A 183 20.54 4.23 -9.10
C ASP A 183 19.33 5.12 -9.44
N LEU A 184 18.94 6.01 -8.53
CA LEU A 184 17.92 7.04 -8.70
C LEU A 184 18.40 8.29 -7.96
N GLY A 185 18.48 9.43 -8.64
CA GLY A 185 18.98 10.66 -8.05
C GLY A 185 18.74 11.90 -8.90
N GLU A 186 19.46 12.96 -8.55
CA GLU A 186 19.33 14.30 -9.15
C GLU A 186 20.67 14.74 -9.75
N LEU A 187 20.64 15.32 -10.95
CA LEU A 187 21.79 15.98 -11.57
C LEU A 187 21.97 17.40 -10.99
N ARG A 188 23.14 18.00 -11.20
CA ARG A 188 23.48 19.34 -10.68
C ARG A 188 22.56 20.47 -11.16
N ASP A 189 21.82 20.25 -12.25
CA ASP A 189 20.86 21.18 -12.84
C ASP A 189 19.42 21.00 -12.30
N GLY A 190 19.22 20.12 -11.30
CA GLY A 190 17.92 19.76 -10.74
C GLY A 190 17.19 18.65 -11.49
N THR A 191 17.77 18.09 -12.56
CA THR A 191 17.11 17.04 -13.34
C THR A 191 17.16 15.69 -12.63
N VAL A 192 15.99 15.11 -12.33
CA VAL A 192 15.88 13.73 -11.84
C VAL A 192 16.28 12.72 -12.94
N TYR A 193 17.08 11.74 -12.57
CA TYR A 193 17.52 10.64 -13.42
C TYR A 193 17.47 9.30 -12.68
N TYR A 194 17.39 8.20 -13.42
CA TYR A 194 17.70 6.88 -12.88
C TYR A 194 18.53 6.07 -13.88
N THR A 195 19.38 5.20 -13.34
CA THR A 195 20.21 4.29 -14.12
C THR A 195 19.70 2.86 -14.02
N MET A 196 19.88 2.08 -15.09
CA MET A 196 19.42 0.69 -15.20
C MET A 196 20.38 -0.11 -16.08
N LYS A 197 20.26 -1.45 -16.08
CA LYS A 197 21.02 -2.32 -16.99
C LYS A 197 20.88 -1.84 -18.43
N ARG A 198 22.01 -1.60 -19.11
CA ARG A 198 22.03 -1.42 -20.57
C ARG A 198 21.67 -2.76 -21.22
N VAL A 199 20.56 -2.80 -21.95
CA VAL A 199 20.11 -4.02 -22.64
C VAL A 199 20.67 -4.03 -24.06
N ASP A 200 21.58 -4.96 -24.34
CA ASP A 200 22.00 -5.28 -25.69
C ASP A 200 20.98 -6.22 -26.31
N GLY A 201 20.23 -5.75 -27.31
CA GLY A 201 19.15 -6.54 -27.91
C GLY A 201 18.31 -5.75 -28.92
N VAL A 202 17.24 -6.38 -29.41
CA VAL A 202 16.21 -5.77 -30.26
C VAL A 202 14.86 -5.77 -29.55
N SER A 203 13.95 -4.87 -29.92
CA SER A 203 12.59 -4.95 -29.37
C SER A 203 11.84 -6.15 -29.95
N LEU A 204 10.87 -6.68 -29.20
CA LEU A 204 9.99 -7.72 -29.71
C LEU A 204 9.21 -7.25 -30.94
N LEU A 205 8.91 -5.95 -31.07
CA LEU A 205 8.28 -5.37 -32.27
C LEU A 205 9.14 -5.57 -33.54
N ASP A 206 10.45 -5.33 -33.44
CA ASP A 206 11.38 -5.50 -34.58
C ASP A 206 11.55 -6.99 -34.93
N LEU A 207 11.59 -7.83 -33.89
CA LEU A 207 11.65 -9.28 -34.01
C LEU A 207 10.37 -9.86 -34.64
N LEU A 208 9.19 -9.36 -34.26
CA LEU A 208 7.90 -9.71 -34.87
C LEU A 208 7.82 -9.28 -36.34
N THR A 209 8.36 -8.10 -36.68
CA THR A 209 8.40 -7.62 -38.06
C THR A 209 9.20 -8.55 -39.00
N SER A 210 10.22 -9.25 -38.46
CA SER A 210 11.06 -10.17 -39.23
C SER A 210 10.67 -11.66 -39.10
N LYS A 211 10.07 -12.07 -37.99
CA LYS A 211 9.80 -13.50 -37.65
C LYS A 211 8.33 -13.85 -37.38
N GLY A 212 7.46 -12.87 -37.11
CA GLY A 212 6.05 -13.10 -36.78
C GLY A 212 5.30 -13.84 -37.89
N GLY A 213 4.38 -14.72 -37.52
CA GLY A 213 3.60 -15.54 -38.46
C GLY A 213 4.38 -16.65 -39.18
N LYS A 214 5.72 -16.68 -39.11
CA LYS A 214 6.52 -17.72 -39.77
C LYS A 214 6.53 -19.02 -38.97
N ALA A 215 6.33 -20.14 -39.66
CA ALA A 215 6.21 -21.44 -39.02
C ALA A 215 7.55 -21.90 -38.39
N GLU A 216 8.69 -21.61 -39.03
CA GLU A 216 10.02 -21.99 -38.54
C GLU A 216 10.39 -21.30 -37.21
N HIS A 217 9.91 -20.08 -36.96
CA HIS A 217 10.23 -19.31 -35.76
C HIS A 217 9.16 -19.41 -34.66
N ARG A 218 8.05 -20.11 -34.92
CA ARG A 218 6.92 -20.21 -33.99
C ARG A 218 7.33 -20.78 -32.65
N PHE A 219 8.17 -21.81 -32.61
CA PHE A 219 8.62 -22.41 -31.35
C PHE A 219 9.41 -21.40 -30.50
N ASP A 220 10.38 -20.71 -31.10
CA ASP A 220 11.19 -19.69 -30.43
C ASP A 220 10.32 -18.55 -29.88
N LEU A 221 9.37 -18.06 -30.68
CA LEU A 221 8.42 -17.02 -30.28
C LEU A 221 7.56 -17.47 -29.09
N LEU A 222 7.07 -18.72 -29.08
CA LEU A 222 6.29 -19.25 -27.96
C LEU A 222 7.15 -19.46 -26.69
N GLN A 223 8.44 -19.79 -26.83
CA GLN A 223 9.37 -19.84 -25.68
C GLN A 223 9.65 -18.44 -25.12
N MET A 224 9.81 -17.42 -25.97
CA MET A 224 9.90 -16.02 -25.55
C MET A 224 8.60 -15.57 -24.86
N PHE A 225 7.44 -15.96 -25.40
CA PHE A 225 6.14 -15.67 -24.79
C PHE A 225 5.99 -16.25 -23.38
N LEU A 226 6.45 -17.50 -23.16
CA LEU A 226 6.45 -18.10 -21.83
C LEU A 226 7.29 -17.29 -20.82
N ARG A 227 8.46 -16.77 -21.22
CA ARG A 227 9.30 -15.90 -20.36
C ARG A 227 8.61 -14.57 -20.03
N ILE A 228 7.86 -14.00 -20.98
CA ILE A 228 7.04 -12.80 -20.75
C ILE A 228 5.91 -13.12 -19.77
N CYS A 229 5.22 -14.25 -19.93
CA CYS A 229 4.19 -14.71 -18.99
C CYS A 229 4.75 -14.98 -17.58
N GLU A 230 5.92 -15.59 -17.46
CA GLU A 230 6.60 -15.82 -16.17
C GLU A 230 6.92 -14.49 -15.48
N THR A 231 7.38 -13.49 -16.24
CA THR A 231 7.65 -12.13 -15.76
C THR A 231 6.38 -11.42 -15.29
N MET A 232 5.29 -11.51 -16.06
CA MET A 232 4.02 -10.88 -15.70
C MET A 232 3.35 -11.59 -14.52
N ALA A 233 3.43 -12.92 -14.43
CA ALA A 233 2.99 -13.68 -13.26
C ALA A 233 3.74 -13.27 -11.99
N PHE A 234 5.07 -13.08 -12.08
CA PHE A 234 5.85 -12.55 -10.96
C PHE A 234 5.38 -11.15 -10.54
N ALA A 235 5.18 -10.22 -11.47
CA ALA A 235 4.69 -8.87 -11.15
C ALA A 235 3.29 -8.90 -10.53
N HIS A 236 2.38 -9.70 -11.07
CA HIS A 236 1.03 -9.93 -10.53
C HIS A 236 1.07 -10.54 -9.12
N SER A 237 2.03 -11.43 -8.83
CA SER A 237 2.22 -12.01 -7.48
C SER A 237 2.69 -10.98 -6.44
N ARG A 238 3.29 -9.87 -6.89
CA ARG A 238 3.66 -8.70 -6.08
C ARG A 238 2.57 -7.60 -6.07
N GLY A 239 1.39 -7.88 -6.64
CA GLY A 239 0.31 -6.92 -6.76
C GLY A 239 0.49 -5.85 -7.84
N VAL A 240 1.51 -5.94 -8.70
CA VAL A 240 1.81 -4.91 -9.72
C VAL A 240 1.20 -5.30 -11.07
N ILE A 241 0.26 -4.50 -11.56
CA ILE A 241 -0.34 -4.59 -12.90
C ILE A 241 0.39 -3.60 -13.82
N HIS A 242 0.76 -4.00 -15.04
CA HIS A 242 1.59 -3.17 -15.93
C HIS A 242 0.78 -2.15 -16.75
N ARG A 243 -0.42 -2.50 -17.22
CA ARG A 243 -1.38 -1.65 -17.97
C ARG A 243 -0.93 -1.07 -19.33
N ASP A 244 0.33 -1.20 -19.73
CA ASP A 244 0.87 -0.71 -21.03
C ASP A 244 1.83 -1.72 -21.68
N LEU A 245 1.51 -3.01 -21.54
CA LEU A 245 2.31 -4.10 -22.06
C LEU A 245 2.17 -4.20 -23.59
N LYS A 246 3.27 -3.95 -24.31
CA LYS A 246 3.32 -3.96 -25.79
C LYS A 246 4.69 -4.44 -26.31
N PRO A 247 4.81 -4.95 -27.55
CA PRO A 247 6.07 -5.47 -28.11
C PRO A 247 7.25 -4.48 -28.14
N ARG A 248 6.99 -3.16 -28.09
CA ARG A 248 8.06 -2.15 -27.96
C ARG A 248 8.69 -2.13 -26.56
N ASN A 249 7.93 -2.48 -25.53
CA ASN A 249 8.35 -2.46 -24.13
C ASN A 249 8.93 -3.82 -23.69
N ILE A 250 9.28 -4.68 -24.65
CA ILE A 250 9.87 -6.00 -24.42
C ILE A 250 11.13 -6.08 -25.27
N MET A 251 12.29 -6.21 -24.62
CA MET A 251 13.58 -6.39 -25.28
C MET A 251 13.98 -7.86 -25.29
N VAL A 252 14.57 -8.31 -26.41
CA VAL A 252 15.14 -9.65 -26.55
C VAL A 252 16.64 -9.52 -26.82
N GLY A 253 17.45 -9.99 -25.87
CA GLY A 253 18.91 -9.95 -25.96
C GLY A 253 19.50 -11.14 -26.74
N PRO A 254 20.78 -11.06 -27.16
CA PRO A 254 21.41 -12.03 -28.07
C PRO A 254 21.50 -13.44 -27.48
N PHE A 255 21.53 -13.56 -26.15
CA PHE A 255 21.58 -14.85 -25.43
C PHE A 255 20.19 -15.37 -25.02
N GLY A 256 19.12 -14.79 -25.58
CA GLY A 256 17.74 -15.21 -25.32
C GLY A 256 17.13 -14.68 -24.02
N GLU A 257 17.80 -13.74 -23.34
CA GLU A 257 17.16 -12.96 -22.28
C GLU A 257 15.97 -12.17 -22.85
N VAL A 258 14.87 -12.11 -22.08
CA VAL A 258 13.65 -11.38 -22.47
C VAL A 258 13.30 -10.47 -21.30
N LEU A 259 13.35 -9.16 -21.53
CA LEU A 259 13.21 -8.13 -20.49
C LEU A 259 11.99 -7.25 -20.77
N VAL A 260 11.08 -7.17 -19.80
CA VAL A 260 9.94 -6.24 -19.79
C VAL A 260 10.39 -4.90 -19.18
N LEU A 261 10.04 -3.81 -19.86
CA LEU A 261 10.45 -2.43 -19.58
C LEU A 261 9.23 -1.52 -19.36
N ASP A 262 9.48 -0.29 -18.93
CA ASP A 262 8.53 0.83 -18.98
C ASP A 262 7.26 0.60 -18.12
N TRP A 263 7.47 0.58 -16.81
CA TRP A 263 6.44 0.44 -15.77
C TRP A 263 5.74 1.77 -15.43
N GLY A 264 5.87 2.80 -16.28
CA GLY A 264 5.40 4.17 -16.00
C GLY A 264 3.89 4.34 -15.87
N LEU A 265 3.12 3.32 -16.25
CA LEU A 265 1.67 3.23 -16.05
C LEU A 265 1.26 2.12 -15.07
N ALA A 266 2.19 1.51 -14.32
CA ALA A 266 1.87 0.41 -13.43
C ALA A 266 0.96 0.79 -12.24
N LYS A 267 0.04 -0.10 -11.85
CA LYS A 267 -0.87 0.05 -10.70
C LYS A 267 -0.54 -1.03 -9.66
N VAL A 268 -0.27 -0.61 -8.42
CA VAL A 268 -0.08 -1.52 -7.27
C VAL A 268 -1.44 -1.78 -6.63
N VAL A 269 -1.82 -3.05 -6.53
CA VAL A 269 -3.12 -3.52 -6.00
C VAL A 269 -2.87 -4.41 -4.78
N ASN A 270 -3.32 -3.93 -3.62
CA ASN A 270 -3.47 -4.67 -2.35
C ASN A 270 -2.48 -5.82 -2.10
N CYS A 271 -1.30 -5.50 -1.56
CA CYS A 271 -0.33 -6.49 -1.10
C CYS A 271 -0.82 -7.16 0.20
N ALA A 272 -1.59 -8.25 0.07
CA ALA A 272 -2.12 -9.01 1.22
C ALA A 272 -1.22 -10.18 1.67
N ASP A 273 -0.44 -10.79 0.76
CA ASP A 273 0.11 -12.16 0.96
C ASP A 273 1.63 -12.32 0.72
N VAL A 274 2.43 -11.24 0.78
CA VAL A 274 3.90 -11.35 0.63
C VAL A 274 4.61 -10.82 1.87
N ALA A 275 5.25 -11.74 2.62
CA ALA A 275 6.00 -11.46 3.84
C ALA A 275 7.36 -10.76 3.59
N ARG A 276 7.33 -9.57 2.99
CA ARG A 276 8.38 -8.54 3.05
C ARG A 276 7.68 -7.16 3.05
N PRO A 277 8.10 -6.20 3.89
CA PRO A 277 7.42 -4.91 3.97
C PRO A 277 7.62 -4.10 2.67
N MET A 278 6.60 -4.09 1.81
CA MET A 278 6.47 -3.04 0.79
C MET A 278 6.06 -1.77 1.52
N GLY A 279 6.99 -0.81 1.59
CA GLY A 279 6.72 0.51 2.15
C GLY A 279 5.55 1.18 1.43
N THR A 280 4.79 2.00 2.15
CA THR A 280 3.57 2.69 1.72
C THR A 280 3.81 3.62 0.52
N MET A 281 3.79 3.05 -0.68
CA MET A 281 3.88 3.78 -1.94
C MET A 281 2.53 4.41 -2.27
N ARG A 282 2.49 5.74 -2.38
CA ARG A 282 1.26 6.49 -2.66
C ARG A 282 0.75 6.18 -4.06
N SER A 283 -0.47 5.65 -4.17
CA SER A 283 -1.19 5.57 -5.43
C SER A 283 -1.59 6.97 -5.92
N PHE A 284 -1.32 7.28 -7.18
CA PHE A 284 -1.72 8.56 -7.79
C PHE A 284 -3.22 8.63 -8.08
N PRO A 285 -3.82 9.84 -8.15
CA PRO A 285 -5.19 10.03 -8.61
C PRO A 285 -5.39 9.42 -10.00
N GLU A 286 -6.30 8.44 -10.11
CA GLU A 286 -6.34 7.55 -11.28
C GLU A 286 -6.98 8.18 -12.54
N ALA A 287 -7.60 9.35 -12.41
CA ALA A 287 -8.40 10.00 -13.45
C ALA A 287 -7.59 10.73 -14.54
N ASP A 288 -6.42 11.31 -14.20
CA ASP A 288 -5.68 12.17 -15.13
C ASP A 288 -4.55 11.45 -15.89
N ALA A 289 -4.11 10.28 -15.43
CA ALA A 289 -3.10 9.45 -16.10
C ALA A 289 -3.47 9.04 -17.53
N TYR A 290 -4.76 9.01 -17.87
CA TYR A 290 -5.27 8.73 -19.22
C TYR A 290 -5.54 9.99 -20.05
N ARG A 291 -5.63 11.18 -19.42
CA ARG A 291 -5.95 12.44 -20.11
C ARG A 291 -4.72 13.07 -20.77
N THR A 292 -3.54 12.97 -20.15
CA THR A 292 -2.30 13.58 -20.67
C THR A 292 -1.78 12.92 -21.97
N LEU A 293 -2.31 11.74 -22.35
CA LEU A 293 -1.91 10.99 -23.55
C LEU A 293 -2.72 11.31 -24.82
N ASN A 294 -3.68 12.25 -24.76
CA ASN A 294 -4.48 12.65 -25.93
C ASN A 294 -3.72 13.51 -26.95
N GLY A 295 -2.46 13.88 -26.67
CA GLY A 295 -1.55 14.55 -27.61
C GLY A 295 -0.51 13.58 -28.19
N THR A 296 -0.51 13.41 -29.52
CA THR A 296 0.63 12.92 -30.32
C THR A 296 1.28 11.57 -29.92
N ALA A 297 0.55 10.46 -30.07
CA ALA A 297 1.16 9.12 -30.20
C ALA A 297 0.39 8.21 -31.19
N VAL A 298 0.92 8.07 -32.41
CA VAL A 298 0.42 7.10 -33.40
C VAL A 298 0.93 5.70 -33.02
N GLY A 299 0.11 4.88 -32.35
CA GLY A 299 0.37 3.43 -32.26
C GLY A 299 -0.24 2.63 -31.10
N THR A 300 -0.48 3.23 -29.93
CA THR A 300 -0.70 2.46 -28.68
C THR A 300 -2.07 1.77 -28.47
N PRO A 301 -3.23 2.23 -29.01
CA PRO A 301 -4.54 1.68 -28.63
C PRO A 301 -4.74 0.17 -28.84
N ALA A 302 -4.02 -0.46 -29.78
CA ALA A 302 -4.25 -1.85 -30.18
C ALA A 302 -3.98 -2.89 -29.06
N TYR A 303 -3.20 -2.52 -28.03
CA TYR A 303 -2.82 -3.41 -26.92
C TYR A 303 -3.61 -3.15 -25.63
N MET A 304 -4.38 -2.06 -25.58
CA MET A 304 -5.27 -1.76 -24.46
C MET A 304 -6.40 -2.77 -24.40
N SER A 305 -6.80 -3.19 -23.20
CA SER A 305 -8.01 -3.99 -23.05
C SER A 305 -9.29 -3.16 -23.28
N PRO A 306 -10.43 -3.77 -23.63
CA PRO A 306 -11.70 -3.08 -23.82
C PRO A 306 -12.07 -2.14 -22.67
N GLU A 307 -11.91 -2.60 -21.42
CA GLU A 307 -12.18 -1.80 -20.21
C GLU A 307 -11.22 -0.60 -20.06
N GLN A 308 -9.96 -0.71 -20.51
CA GLN A 308 -9.04 0.44 -20.58
C GLN A 308 -9.44 1.41 -21.69
N ALA A 309 -9.86 0.91 -22.86
CA ALA A 309 -10.33 1.72 -23.98
C ALA A 309 -11.66 2.45 -23.69
N MET A 310 -12.46 1.94 -22.77
CA MET A 310 -13.69 2.57 -22.24
C MET A 310 -13.43 3.54 -21.08
N GLY A 311 -12.27 3.45 -20.41
CA GLY A 311 -11.93 4.27 -19.24
C GLY A 311 -12.49 3.74 -17.91
N GLU A 312 -12.75 2.44 -17.76
CA GLU A 312 -13.30 1.81 -16.54
C GLU A 312 -12.23 1.60 -15.43
N VAL A 313 -11.50 2.67 -15.06
CA VAL A 313 -10.24 2.60 -14.30
C VAL A 313 -10.38 1.91 -12.93
N ASP A 314 -11.48 2.16 -12.21
CA ASP A 314 -11.75 1.59 -10.88
C ASP A 314 -11.89 0.06 -10.88
N THR A 315 -12.21 -0.54 -12.04
CA THR A 315 -12.47 -1.97 -12.16
C THR A 315 -11.32 -2.75 -12.79
N LEU A 316 -10.20 -2.10 -13.12
CA LEU A 316 -9.04 -2.74 -13.74
C LEU A 316 -8.37 -3.74 -12.78
N ASP A 317 -8.38 -5.02 -13.18
CA ASP A 317 -7.64 -6.10 -12.54
C ASP A 317 -6.55 -6.64 -13.49
N ARG A 318 -5.78 -7.63 -13.02
CA ARG A 318 -4.70 -8.28 -13.80
C ARG A 318 -5.11 -8.86 -15.16
N ARG A 319 -6.41 -8.97 -15.47
CA ARG A 319 -6.91 -9.49 -16.75
C ARG A 319 -6.81 -8.47 -17.89
N CYS A 320 -6.48 -7.20 -17.61
CA CYS A 320 -6.07 -6.27 -18.66
C CYS A 320 -4.73 -6.71 -19.29
N ASP A 321 -3.74 -7.04 -18.47
CA ASP A 321 -2.43 -7.53 -18.95
C ASP A 321 -2.56 -8.90 -19.65
N VAL A 322 -3.47 -9.78 -19.18
CA VAL A 322 -3.81 -11.05 -19.88
C VAL A 322 -4.33 -10.78 -21.29
N TYR A 323 -5.13 -9.73 -21.48
CA TYR A 323 -5.62 -9.35 -22.80
C TYR A 323 -4.49 -8.78 -23.68
N SER A 324 -3.63 -7.90 -23.14
CA SER A 324 -2.46 -7.38 -23.86
C SER A 324 -1.50 -8.50 -24.29
N LEU A 325 -1.28 -9.49 -23.41
CA LEU A 325 -0.59 -10.75 -23.75
C LEU A 325 -1.30 -11.52 -24.87
N GLY A 326 -2.64 -11.55 -24.88
CA GLY A 326 -3.43 -12.11 -25.97
C GLY A 326 -3.18 -11.44 -27.32
N VAL A 327 -3.09 -10.10 -27.34
CA VAL A 327 -2.72 -9.34 -28.56
C VAL A 327 -1.31 -9.68 -29.03
N ILE A 328 -0.34 -9.75 -28.10
CA ILE A 328 1.05 -10.12 -28.40
C ILE A 328 1.14 -11.55 -28.95
N LEU A 329 0.45 -12.51 -28.35
CA LEU A 329 0.40 -13.89 -28.82
C LEU A 329 -0.24 -13.98 -30.21
N TYR A 330 -1.30 -13.21 -30.47
CA TYR A 330 -1.90 -13.11 -31.80
C TYR A 330 -0.88 -12.61 -32.83
N GLU A 331 -0.17 -11.52 -32.55
CA GLU A 331 0.84 -10.98 -33.48
C GLU A 331 2.01 -11.95 -33.70
N MET A 332 2.45 -12.70 -32.68
CA MET A 332 3.43 -13.79 -32.86
C MET A 332 2.93 -14.86 -33.85
N LEU A 333 1.66 -15.23 -33.77
CA LEU A 333 1.07 -16.34 -34.55
C LEU A 333 0.64 -15.94 -35.96
N ALA A 334 0.19 -14.70 -36.15
CA ALA A 334 -0.31 -14.18 -37.43
C ALA A 334 0.67 -13.26 -38.17
N GLY A 335 1.69 -12.71 -37.49
CA GLY A 335 2.60 -11.70 -38.06
C GLY A 335 1.98 -10.31 -38.22
N ALA A 336 0.73 -10.11 -37.79
CA ALA A 336 0.01 -8.85 -37.90
C ALA A 336 -1.07 -8.71 -36.82
N SER A 337 -1.39 -7.45 -36.49
CA SER A 337 -2.33 -7.06 -35.42
C SER A 337 -3.73 -7.64 -35.61
N PRO A 338 -4.46 -8.05 -34.55
CA PRO A 338 -5.86 -8.46 -34.64
C PRO A 338 -6.80 -7.35 -35.15
N TYR A 339 -6.37 -6.09 -35.03
CA TYR A 339 -7.10 -4.89 -35.43
C TYR A 339 -6.63 -4.30 -36.76
N VAL A 340 -7.55 -3.66 -37.48
CA VAL A 340 -7.22 -2.92 -38.72
C VAL A 340 -6.45 -1.66 -38.34
N ARG A 341 -5.19 -1.57 -38.79
CA ARG A 341 -4.30 -0.41 -38.55
C ARG A 341 -4.83 0.83 -39.26
N GLY A 342 -4.69 1.99 -38.61
CA GLY A 342 -5.19 3.29 -39.08
C GLY A 342 -5.08 4.34 -37.99
N GLU A 343 -5.92 5.38 -38.04
CA GLU A 343 -6.03 6.39 -36.98
C GLU A 343 -6.27 5.77 -35.59
N ALA A 344 -5.62 6.32 -34.56
CA ALA A 344 -5.72 5.82 -33.19
C ALA A 344 -7.19 5.69 -32.71
N ARG A 345 -8.05 6.66 -33.06
CA ARG A 345 -9.49 6.65 -32.74
C ARG A 345 -10.26 5.49 -33.38
N LYS A 346 -9.88 5.08 -34.60
CA LYS A 346 -10.48 3.93 -35.31
C LYS A 346 -10.05 2.60 -34.69
N VAL A 347 -8.83 2.51 -34.18
CA VAL A 347 -8.35 1.33 -33.42
C VAL A 347 -9.02 1.28 -32.05
N MET A 348 -9.08 2.41 -31.33
CA MET A 348 -9.76 2.50 -30.03
C MET A 348 -11.23 2.07 -30.12
N HIS A 349 -11.95 2.51 -31.17
CA HIS A 349 -13.32 2.07 -31.44
C HIS A 349 -13.43 0.56 -31.69
N GLN A 350 -12.48 -0.04 -32.43
CA GLN A 350 -12.50 -1.49 -32.64
C GLN A 350 -12.29 -2.26 -31.32
N VAL A 351 -11.36 -1.80 -30.47
CA VAL A 351 -11.07 -2.39 -29.17
C VAL A 351 -12.27 -2.28 -28.23
N SER A 352 -12.87 -1.09 -28.09
CA SER A 352 -14.01 -0.87 -27.19
C SER A 352 -15.31 -1.56 -27.63
N HIS A 353 -15.39 -2.06 -28.87
CA HIS A 353 -16.54 -2.82 -29.39
C HIS A 353 -16.20 -4.29 -29.69
N GLY A 354 -15.01 -4.78 -29.29
CA GLY A 354 -14.62 -6.19 -29.49
C GLY A 354 -14.44 -6.59 -30.96
N MET A 355 -14.23 -5.63 -31.86
CA MET A 355 -14.17 -5.83 -33.31
C MET A 355 -12.77 -6.27 -33.77
N TRP A 356 -12.36 -7.48 -33.41
CA TRP A 356 -11.09 -8.08 -33.84
C TRP A 356 -11.26 -9.19 -34.89
N THR A 357 -10.25 -9.35 -35.75
CA THR A 357 -10.23 -10.41 -36.77
C THR A 357 -9.81 -11.73 -36.15
N ARG A 358 -10.62 -12.80 -36.24
CA ARG A 358 -10.23 -14.10 -35.70
C ARG A 358 -9.11 -14.78 -36.51
N LEU A 359 -8.17 -15.45 -35.83
CA LEU A 359 -7.07 -16.20 -36.46
C LEU A 359 -7.55 -17.26 -37.48
N ASP A 360 -8.66 -17.94 -37.18
CA ASP A 360 -9.25 -18.98 -38.04
C ASP A 360 -10.02 -18.42 -39.25
N ALA A 361 -10.31 -17.12 -39.27
CA ALA A 361 -10.93 -16.42 -40.38
C ALA A 361 -9.90 -15.72 -41.31
N ARG A 362 -8.62 -15.70 -40.95
CA ARG A 362 -7.56 -15.07 -41.75
C ARG A 362 -7.08 -15.96 -42.89
N ARG A 363 -6.97 -15.36 -44.08
CA ARG A 363 -6.43 -16.02 -45.28
C ARG A 363 -4.90 -15.94 -45.38
N ASP A 364 -4.32 -14.96 -44.69
CA ASP A 364 -2.90 -14.64 -44.59
C ASP A 364 -2.18 -15.36 -43.43
N CYS A 365 -2.94 -15.99 -42.53
CA CYS A 365 -2.39 -16.73 -41.39
C CYS A 365 -1.99 -18.16 -41.81
N PRO A 366 -0.83 -18.69 -41.35
CA PRO A 366 -0.50 -20.11 -41.57
C PRO A 366 -1.52 -21.03 -40.90
N VAL A 367 -1.58 -22.31 -41.32
CA VAL A 367 -2.42 -23.30 -40.64
C VAL A 367 -1.93 -23.48 -39.18
N LEU A 368 -2.72 -22.98 -38.24
CA LEU A 368 -2.46 -23.07 -36.80
C LEU A 368 -3.24 -24.24 -36.16
N PRO A 369 -2.65 -24.99 -35.21
CA PRO A 369 -3.38 -25.97 -34.43
C PRO A 369 -4.53 -25.34 -33.64
N ARG A 370 -5.72 -25.96 -33.69
CA ARG A 370 -6.95 -25.43 -33.07
C ARG A 370 -6.80 -25.10 -31.58
N ALA A 371 -6.07 -25.91 -30.83
CA ALA A 371 -5.79 -25.66 -29.42
C ALA A 371 -5.01 -24.36 -29.18
N LEU A 372 -4.03 -24.04 -30.04
CA LEU A 372 -3.25 -22.80 -29.96
C LEU A 372 -4.08 -21.56 -30.33
N VAL A 373 -4.97 -21.70 -31.32
CA VAL A 373 -5.96 -20.68 -31.67
C VAL A 373 -6.90 -20.41 -30.50
N ALA A 374 -7.38 -21.46 -29.82
CA ALA A 374 -8.27 -21.35 -28.66
C ALA A 374 -7.61 -20.62 -27.47
N ILE A 375 -6.32 -20.87 -27.19
CA ILE A 375 -5.55 -20.14 -26.17
C ILE A 375 -5.52 -18.64 -26.47
N ALA A 376 -5.14 -18.26 -27.70
CA ALA A 376 -5.07 -16.86 -28.11
C ALA A 376 -6.45 -16.17 -28.07
N HIS A 377 -7.51 -16.87 -28.50
CA HIS A 377 -8.88 -16.33 -28.48
C HIS A 377 -9.45 -16.17 -27.08
N ARG A 378 -9.11 -17.06 -26.13
CA ARG A 378 -9.52 -16.91 -24.72
C ARG A 378 -8.81 -15.73 -24.07
N ALA A 379 -7.52 -15.52 -24.32
CA ALA A 379 -6.82 -14.33 -23.84
C ALA A 379 -7.41 -13.03 -24.40
N LEU A 380 -7.83 -13.03 -25.68
CA LEU A 380 -8.47 -11.91 -26.39
C LEU A 380 -10.00 -11.79 -26.20
N ALA A 381 -10.60 -12.53 -25.28
CA ALA A 381 -12.05 -12.43 -25.05
C ALA A 381 -12.44 -10.99 -24.65
N PHE A 382 -13.53 -10.47 -25.23
CA PHE A 382 -14.00 -9.12 -24.95
C PHE A 382 -14.37 -8.98 -23.47
N ASP A 383 -15.25 -9.87 -22.98
CA ASP A 383 -15.66 -9.92 -21.59
C ASP A 383 -14.55 -10.45 -20.67
N ARG A 384 -14.29 -9.72 -19.56
CA ARG A 384 -13.26 -10.05 -18.57
C ARG A 384 -13.48 -11.38 -17.85
N SER A 385 -14.72 -11.84 -17.75
CA SER A 385 -15.09 -13.17 -17.24
C SER A 385 -14.66 -14.30 -18.17
N ASP A 386 -14.54 -14.03 -19.48
CA ASP A 386 -14.18 -15.01 -20.49
C ASP A 386 -12.69 -15.05 -20.85
N ARG A 387 -11.87 -14.28 -20.12
CA ARG A 387 -10.40 -14.40 -20.17
C ARG A 387 -9.89 -15.46 -19.22
N TYR A 388 -8.60 -15.78 -19.31
CA TYR A 388 -7.92 -16.47 -18.20
C TYR A 388 -7.94 -15.57 -16.96
N ALA A 389 -8.20 -16.14 -15.78
CA ALA A 389 -8.26 -15.37 -14.55
C ALA A 389 -6.87 -14.89 -14.08
N THR A 390 -5.81 -15.54 -14.58
CA THR A 390 -4.42 -15.31 -14.19
C THR A 390 -3.48 -15.59 -15.39
N VAL A 391 -2.28 -15.00 -15.38
CA VAL A 391 -1.26 -15.24 -16.43
C VAL A 391 -0.67 -16.66 -16.31
N GLU A 392 -0.59 -17.20 -15.10
CA GLU A 392 -0.17 -18.57 -14.82
C GLU A 392 -1.06 -19.58 -15.58
N GLN A 393 -2.38 -19.39 -15.58
CA GLN A 393 -3.32 -20.24 -16.33
C GLN A 393 -3.05 -20.22 -17.85
N LEU A 394 -2.88 -19.02 -18.43
CA LEU A 394 -2.50 -18.83 -19.84
C LEU A 394 -1.17 -19.55 -20.15
N SER A 395 -0.17 -19.39 -19.29
CA SER A 395 1.14 -20.02 -19.45
C SER A 395 1.09 -21.55 -19.28
N ALA A 396 0.21 -22.07 -18.42
CA ALA A 396 0.04 -23.50 -18.19
C ALA A 396 -0.58 -24.19 -19.41
N ASP A 397 -1.63 -23.60 -19.99
CA ASP A 397 -2.23 -24.08 -21.24
C ASP A 397 -1.24 -24.05 -22.41
N LEU A 398 -0.41 -23.01 -22.52
CA LEU A 398 0.61 -22.92 -23.56
C LEU A 398 1.76 -23.93 -23.35
N ARG A 399 2.23 -24.12 -22.10
CA ARG A 399 3.21 -25.19 -21.78
C ARG A 399 2.63 -26.57 -22.08
N ALA A 400 1.36 -26.81 -21.75
CA ALA A 400 0.68 -28.07 -22.07
C ALA A 400 0.61 -28.29 -23.58
N PHE A 401 0.27 -27.26 -24.37
CA PHE A 401 0.28 -27.31 -25.82
C PHE A 401 1.68 -27.66 -26.38
N ILE A 402 2.73 -26.97 -25.94
CA ILE A 402 4.12 -27.20 -26.38
C ILE A 402 4.60 -28.61 -26.00
N ALA A 403 4.21 -29.11 -24.82
CA ALA A 403 4.51 -30.47 -24.36
C ALA A 403 3.59 -31.56 -24.98
N GLY A 404 2.78 -31.23 -25.99
CA GLY A 404 1.87 -32.15 -26.66
C GLY A 404 0.83 -32.78 -25.71
N GLY A 405 0.40 -32.03 -24.70
CA GLY A 405 -0.66 -32.37 -23.75
C GLY A 405 -2.02 -31.78 -24.15
N SER A 406 -3.01 -31.95 -23.26
CA SER A 406 -4.34 -31.35 -23.43
C SER A 406 -4.39 -29.92 -22.88
N VAL A 407 -5.09 -29.05 -23.61
CA VAL A 407 -5.28 -27.63 -23.26
C VAL A 407 -6.66 -27.47 -22.64
N SER A 408 -6.77 -26.78 -21.49
CA SER A 408 -8.03 -26.70 -20.73
C SER A 408 -9.18 -26.04 -21.51
N VAL A 409 -8.85 -25.07 -22.36
CA VAL A 409 -9.81 -24.33 -23.20
C VAL A 409 -10.28 -25.11 -24.44
N TYR A 410 -9.57 -26.14 -24.89
CA TYR A 410 -9.91 -26.91 -26.10
C TYR A 410 -10.45 -28.31 -25.79
N ARG A 411 -11.75 -28.52 -26.04
CA ARG A 411 -12.35 -29.86 -25.97
C ARG A 411 -11.96 -30.69 -27.20
N GLU A 412 -11.00 -31.58 -27.01
CA GLU A 412 -10.58 -32.56 -28.01
C GLU A 412 -11.69 -33.57 -28.34
N THR A 413 -11.74 -33.96 -29.61
CA THR A 413 -12.46 -35.14 -30.05
C THR A 413 -11.78 -36.42 -29.55
N ALA A 414 -12.54 -37.52 -29.43
CA ALA A 414 -12.00 -38.82 -29.04
C ALA A 414 -10.87 -39.31 -29.98
N ILE A 415 -10.94 -38.95 -31.26
CA ILE A 415 -9.94 -39.29 -32.28
C ILE A 415 -8.63 -38.51 -32.05
N GLU A 416 -8.69 -37.19 -31.83
CA GLU A 416 -7.51 -36.38 -31.51
C GLU A 416 -6.79 -36.87 -30.24
N ARG A 417 -7.57 -37.25 -29.21
CA ARG A 417 -7.03 -37.83 -27.97
C ARG A 417 -6.33 -39.18 -28.23
N LEU A 418 -6.94 -40.06 -29.03
CA LEU A 418 -6.35 -41.37 -29.39
C LEU A 418 -5.04 -41.18 -30.18
N VAL A 419 -5.04 -40.32 -31.20
CA VAL A 419 -3.85 -40.01 -32.01
C VAL A 419 -2.71 -39.50 -31.13
N ARG A 420 -2.97 -38.58 -30.21
CA ARG A 420 -1.95 -38.06 -29.28
C ARG A 420 -1.38 -39.13 -28.37
N VAL A 421 -2.22 -40.01 -27.80
CA VAL A 421 -1.74 -41.09 -26.92
C VAL A 421 -0.83 -42.04 -27.72
N VAL A 422 -1.22 -42.38 -28.94
CA VAL A 422 -0.43 -43.24 -29.84
C VAL A 422 0.91 -42.60 -30.23
N THR A 423 0.96 -41.30 -30.53
CA THR A 423 2.21 -40.61 -30.86
C THR A 423 3.11 -40.40 -29.64
N ARG A 424 2.56 -40.03 -28.47
CA ARG A 424 3.30 -39.82 -27.22
C ARG A 424 3.89 -41.12 -26.65
N HIS A 425 3.18 -42.23 -26.82
CA HIS A 425 3.57 -43.54 -26.27
C HIS A 425 4.00 -44.53 -27.36
N GLN A 426 4.50 -44.07 -28.51
CA GLN A 426 4.79 -44.92 -29.68
C GLN A 426 5.67 -46.14 -29.37
N ARG A 427 6.62 -46.04 -28.41
CA ARG A 427 7.41 -47.19 -27.93
C ARG A 427 6.57 -48.16 -27.10
N GLN A 428 5.82 -47.66 -26.12
CA GLN A 428 4.98 -48.46 -25.22
C GLN A 428 3.76 -49.10 -25.92
N VAL A 429 3.19 -48.43 -26.93
CA VAL A 429 2.12 -49.00 -27.77
C VAL A 429 2.66 -50.10 -28.67
N ARG A 430 3.87 -49.94 -29.23
CA ARG A 430 4.54 -51.00 -30.01
C ARG A 430 4.90 -52.21 -29.15
N THR A 431 5.47 -52.02 -27.96
CA THR A 431 5.73 -53.14 -27.04
C THR A 431 4.44 -53.74 -26.50
N GLY A 432 3.43 -52.93 -26.19
CA GLY A 432 2.10 -53.41 -25.76
C GLY A 432 1.40 -54.27 -26.82
N LEU A 433 1.42 -53.86 -28.09
CA LEU A 433 0.90 -54.66 -29.21
C LEU A 433 1.72 -55.95 -29.42
N ALA A 434 3.05 -55.90 -29.30
CA ALA A 434 3.89 -57.08 -29.40
C ALA A 434 3.64 -58.08 -28.24
N VAL A 435 3.48 -57.58 -27.01
CA VAL A 435 3.15 -58.40 -25.83
C VAL A 435 1.73 -58.94 -25.92
N ALA A 436 0.75 -58.16 -26.38
CA ALA A 436 -0.61 -58.64 -26.59
C ALA A 436 -0.70 -59.70 -27.72
N GLY A 437 0.04 -59.51 -28.81
CA GLY A 437 0.16 -60.50 -29.88
C GLY A 437 0.84 -61.79 -29.42
N LEU A 438 1.92 -61.68 -28.63
CA LEU A 438 2.60 -62.82 -28.02
C LEU A 438 1.71 -63.54 -27.00
N ALA A 439 0.96 -62.80 -26.18
CA ALA A 439 0.00 -63.36 -25.22
C ALA A 439 -1.18 -64.05 -25.92
N LEU A 440 -1.66 -63.53 -27.06
CA LEU A 440 -2.65 -64.20 -27.90
C LEU A 440 -2.10 -65.48 -28.54
N PHE A 441 -0.85 -65.46 -29.02
CA PHE A 441 -0.21 -66.63 -29.61
C PHE A 441 0.07 -67.73 -28.59
N LEU A 442 0.63 -67.37 -27.42
CA LEU A 442 0.82 -68.27 -26.29
C LEU A 442 -0.52 -68.76 -25.73
N GLY A 443 -1.53 -67.89 -25.63
CA GLY A 443 -2.89 -68.25 -25.21
C GLY A 443 -3.54 -69.26 -26.15
N ALA A 444 -3.43 -69.08 -27.46
CA ALA A 444 -3.90 -70.04 -28.46
C ALA A 444 -3.13 -71.38 -28.38
N GLY A 445 -1.82 -71.35 -28.15
CA GLY A 445 -1.00 -72.55 -27.96
C GLY A 445 -1.35 -73.32 -26.68
N ILE A 446 -1.53 -72.63 -25.56
CA ILE A 446 -1.95 -73.21 -24.28
C ILE A 446 -3.37 -73.76 -24.39
N TRP A 447 -4.29 -73.05 -25.04
CA TRP A 447 -5.67 -73.51 -25.24
C TRP A 447 -5.72 -74.76 -26.13
N GLY A 448 -4.95 -74.80 -27.22
CA GLY A 448 -4.82 -75.98 -28.08
C GLY A 448 -4.18 -77.18 -27.37
N ASN A 449 -3.16 -76.97 -26.54
CA ASN A 449 -2.55 -78.03 -25.75
C ASN A 449 -3.51 -78.57 -24.66
N HIS A 450 -4.21 -77.68 -23.96
CA HIS A 450 -5.17 -78.05 -22.93
C HIS A 450 -6.36 -78.83 -23.51
N TRP A 451 -6.85 -78.44 -24.70
CA TRP A 451 -7.88 -79.18 -25.45
C TRP A 451 -7.41 -80.61 -25.80
N TYR A 452 -6.16 -80.75 -26.25
CA TYR A 452 -5.56 -82.05 -26.58
C TYR A 452 -5.33 -82.95 -25.34
N GLU A 453 -4.96 -82.37 -24.21
CA GLU A 453 -4.76 -83.07 -22.93
C GLU A 453 -6.09 -83.49 -22.27
N GLN A 454 -7.14 -82.67 -22.37
CA GLN A 454 -8.46 -83.00 -21.83
C GLN A 454 -9.06 -84.24 -22.51
N GLU A 455 -9.01 -84.34 -23.84
CA GLU A 455 -9.59 -85.47 -24.59
C GLU A 455 -8.89 -86.81 -24.25
N ARG A 456 -7.57 -86.78 -24.07
CA ARG A 456 -6.78 -87.93 -23.58
C ARG A 456 -7.17 -88.34 -22.16
N THR A 457 -7.35 -87.36 -21.27
CA THR A 457 -7.66 -87.59 -19.86
C THR A 457 -9.06 -88.18 -19.67
N ILE A 458 -10.07 -87.65 -20.37
CA ILE A 458 -11.45 -88.16 -20.33
C ILE A 458 -11.52 -89.62 -20.79
N THR A 459 -10.78 -89.98 -21.85
CA THR A 459 -10.74 -91.35 -22.38
C THR A 459 -10.14 -92.35 -21.38
N ALA A 460 -9.07 -91.97 -20.67
CA ALA A 460 -8.47 -92.80 -19.63
C ALA A 460 -9.37 -92.97 -18.40
N LEU A 461 -10.02 -91.89 -17.94
CA LEU A 461 -10.91 -91.90 -16.77
C LEU A 461 -12.13 -92.80 -16.98
N ARG A 462 -12.74 -92.83 -18.18
CA ARG A 462 -13.85 -93.75 -18.50
C ARG A 462 -13.47 -95.21 -18.24
N THR A 463 -12.27 -95.61 -18.66
CA THR A 463 -11.78 -96.99 -18.51
C THR A 463 -11.55 -97.37 -17.05
N GLN A 464 -11.08 -96.42 -16.23
CA GLN A 464 -10.88 -96.62 -14.78
C GLN A 464 -12.20 -96.67 -14.01
N MET A 465 -13.19 -95.84 -14.38
CA MET A 465 -14.50 -95.81 -13.74
C MET A 465 -15.19 -97.18 -13.80
N ASP A 466 -15.21 -97.82 -14.98
CA ASP A 466 -15.84 -99.13 -15.16
C ASP A 466 -15.10 -100.25 -14.39
N THR A 467 -13.79 -100.11 -14.12
CA THR A 467 -13.05 -101.07 -13.29
C THR A 467 -13.35 -100.91 -11.79
N LEU A 468 -13.41 -99.68 -11.27
CA LEU A 468 -13.72 -99.41 -9.86
C LEU A 468 -15.16 -99.82 -9.50
N LEU A 469 -16.12 -99.61 -10.41
CA LEU A 469 -17.51 -100.02 -10.23
C LEU A 469 -17.67 -101.55 -10.12
N ALA A 470 -16.81 -102.33 -10.78
CA ALA A 470 -16.78 -103.78 -10.63
C ALA A 470 -16.24 -104.23 -9.25
N GLN A 471 -15.43 -103.39 -8.59
CA GLN A 471 -14.80 -103.66 -7.30
C GLN A 471 -15.62 -103.19 -6.08
N ARG A 472 -16.74 -102.49 -6.30
CA ARG A 472 -17.63 -101.91 -5.26
C ARG A 472 -16.97 -100.83 -4.38
N ASP A 473 -15.90 -100.18 -4.84
CA ASP A 473 -15.41 -98.96 -4.21
C ASP A 473 -16.26 -97.77 -4.66
N TYR A 474 -17.40 -97.56 -3.98
CA TYR A 474 -18.35 -96.51 -4.34
C TYR A 474 -17.86 -95.10 -4.04
N VAL A 475 -16.81 -94.93 -3.23
CA VAL A 475 -16.21 -93.63 -2.95
C VAL A 475 -15.32 -93.22 -4.12
N GLU A 476 -14.36 -94.08 -4.48
CA GLU A 476 -13.42 -93.76 -5.57
C GLU A 476 -14.10 -93.77 -6.94
N ALA A 477 -15.08 -94.68 -7.14
CA ALA A 477 -15.90 -94.68 -8.35
C ALA A 477 -16.75 -93.40 -8.52
N ARG A 478 -17.23 -92.78 -7.42
CA ARG A 478 -17.87 -91.45 -7.52
C ARG A 478 -16.88 -90.37 -7.87
N VAL A 479 -15.71 -90.37 -7.24
CA VAL A 479 -14.68 -89.35 -7.49
C VAL A 479 -14.30 -89.35 -8.98
N ILE A 480 -14.23 -90.52 -9.64
CA ILE A 480 -14.02 -90.56 -11.09
C ILE A 480 -15.30 -90.17 -11.88
N ALA A 481 -16.49 -90.65 -11.49
CA ALA A 481 -17.75 -90.32 -12.17
C ALA A 481 -18.06 -88.80 -12.16
N ASP A 482 -18.02 -88.15 -10.99
CA ASP A 482 -18.18 -86.70 -10.85
C ASP A 482 -17.06 -85.96 -11.60
N ARG A 483 -15.82 -86.49 -11.61
CA ARG A 483 -14.72 -85.85 -12.35
C ARG A 483 -14.91 -85.93 -13.87
N ILE A 484 -15.53 -86.98 -14.40
CA ILE A 484 -15.95 -87.02 -15.81
C ILE A 484 -17.15 -86.10 -16.06
N GLN A 485 -18.18 -86.11 -15.20
CA GLN A 485 -19.35 -85.23 -15.35
C GLN A 485 -19.02 -83.73 -15.22
N THR A 486 -18.04 -83.37 -14.37
CA THR A 486 -17.55 -81.99 -14.24
C THR A 486 -16.75 -81.55 -15.47
N LEU A 487 -16.07 -82.48 -16.15
CA LEU A 487 -15.33 -82.21 -17.40
C LEU A 487 -16.24 -82.24 -18.64
N LEU A 488 -17.26 -83.10 -18.69
CA LEU A 488 -18.16 -83.27 -19.83
C LEU A 488 -19.60 -83.61 -19.35
N PRO A 489 -20.42 -82.61 -18.95
CA PRO A 489 -21.73 -82.84 -18.31
C PRO A 489 -22.75 -83.63 -19.14
N SER A 490 -22.58 -83.62 -20.46
CA SER A 490 -23.44 -84.28 -21.45
C SER A 490 -23.11 -85.77 -21.68
N ASP A 491 -22.13 -86.34 -20.98
CA ASP A 491 -21.65 -87.71 -21.23
C ASP A 491 -22.67 -88.78 -20.79
N VAL A 492 -23.36 -89.37 -21.77
CA VAL A 492 -24.40 -90.40 -21.62
C VAL A 492 -23.90 -91.65 -20.87
N SER A 493 -22.59 -91.94 -20.88
CA SER A 493 -22.04 -93.12 -20.20
C SER A 493 -22.13 -93.03 -18.67
N VAL A 494 -21.83 -91.86 -18.10
CA VAL A 494 -21.80 -91.61 -16.66
C VAL A 494 -23.20 -91.59 -16.07
N TRP A 495 -24.17 -90.97 -16.76
CA TRP A 495 -25.58 -90.93 -16.37
C TRP A 495 -26.23 -92.31 -16.18
N ARG A 496 -25.73 -93.35 -16.87
CA ARG A 496 -26.23 -94.74 -16.72
C ARG A 496 -25.71 -95.45 -15.47
N GLN A 497 -24.54 -95.06 -14.95
CA GLN A 497 -23.88 -95.70 -13.79
C GLN A 497 -24.25 -95.02 -12.45
N LEU A 498 -24.55 -93.72 -12.47
CA LEU A 498 -24.72 -92.85 -11.28
C LEU A 498 -25.55 -93.41 -10.10
N PRO A 499 -26.77 -93.95 -10.31
CA PRO A 499 -27.67 -94.31 -9.19
C PRO A 499 -27.08 -95.36 -8.24
N ARG A 500 -26.27 -96.29 -8.76
CA ARG A 500 -25.58 -97.33 -7.98
C ARG A 500 -24.47 -96.78 -7.07
N ILE A 501 -23.88 -95.65 -7.46
CA ILE A 501 -22.76 -95.04 -6.74
C ILE A 501 -23.28 -94.24 -5.55
N GLU A 502 -24.39 -93.51 -5.75
CA GLU A 502 -25.01 -92.67 -4.73
C GLU A 502 -25.59 -93.46 -3.56
N GLU A 503 -26.03 -94.70 -3.81
CA GLU A 503 -26.51 -95.60 -2.76
C GLU A 503 -25.37 -96.07 -1.83
N GLY A 504 -24.15 -96.26 -2.36
CA GLY A 504 -22.98 -96.60 -1.56
C GLY A 504 -22.44 -95.42 -0.73
N LEU A 505 -22.45 -94.20 -1.30
CA LEU A 505 -21.91 -93.01 -0.65
C LEU A 505 -22.77 -92.43 0.48
N ARG A 506 -24.11 -92.54 0.38
CA ARG A 506 -25.03 -92.04 1.41
C ARG A 506 -24.81 -92.65 2.80
N ASN A 507 -24.07 -93.77 2.89
CA ASN A 507 -23.76 -94.46 4.13
C ASN A 507 -22.45 -94.00 4.81
N LEU A 508 -21.66 -93.10 4.19
CA LEU A 508 -20.34 -92.67 4.70
C LEU A 508 -20.29 -91.19 5.12
N GLU A 509 -20.79 -90.97 6.35
CA GLU A 509 -20.12 -90.19 7.41
C GLU A 509 -19.98 -88.65 7.31
N THR A 510 -20.06 -88.04 6.12
CA THR A 510 -19.63 -86.64 5.91
C THR A 510 -20.70 -85.56 6.15
N ALA A 511 -21.79 -85.88 6.85
CA ALA A 511 -22.81 -84.89 7.27
C ALA A 511 -22.54 -84.22 8.63
N ARG A 512 -21.56 -84.69 9.43
CA ARG A 512 -21.48 -84.36 10.87
C ARG A 512 -20.46 -83.29 11.29
N VAL A 513 -19.49 -82.95 10.44
CA VAL A 513 -18.33 -82.10 10.82
C VAL A 513 -18.41 -80.66 10.31
N SER A 514 -19.17 -80.40 9.25
CA SER A 514 -19.33 -79.06 8.64
C SER A 514 -20.28 -78.12 9.40
N GLU A 515 -21.25 -78.67 10.13
CA GLU A 515 -22.30 -77.88 10.80
C GLU A 515 -21.78 -77.10 12.02
N VAL A 516 -20.92 -77.74 12.84
CA VAL A 516 -20.48 -77.21 14.14
C VAL A 516 -19.65 -75.93 13.99
N LYS A 517 -18.70 -75.90 13.03
CA LYS A 517 -17.82 -74.73 12.80
C LYS A 517 -18.57 -73.47 12.35
N ARG A 518 -19.77 -73.63 11.77
CA ARG A 518 -20.57 -72.51 11.25
C ARG A 518 -21.40 -71.82 12.33
N GLN A 519 -21.72 -72.52 13.43
CA GLN A 519 -22.52 -71.97 14.52
C GLN A 519 -21.72 -71.01 15.42
N ASP A 520 -20.47 -71.34 15.76
CA ASP A 520 -19.63 -70.51 16.63
C ASP A 520 -19.30 -69.14 16.01
N ALA A 521 -19.12 -69.07 14.70
CA ALA A 521 -18.81 -67.83 14.00
C ALA A 521 -20.00 -66.85 13.98
N ASN A 522 -21.22 -67.34 13.76
CA ASN A 522 -22.42 -66.50 13.75
C ASN A 522 -22.65 -65.79 15.09
N LYS A 523 -22.29 -66.44 16.21
CA LYS A 523 -22.39 -65.84 17.54
C LYS A 523 -21.46 -64.63 17.73
N LEU A 524 -20.22 -64.72 17.24
CA LEU A 524 -19.25 -63.62 17.32
C LEU A 524 -19.65 -62.40 16.48
N VAL A 525 -20.31 -62.63 15.33
CA VAL A 525 -20.86 -61.56 14.47
C VAL A 525 -21.98 -60.80 15.20
N GLU A 526 -22.87 -61.49 15.90
CA GLU A 526 -23.98 -60.85 16.60
C GLU A 526 -23.51 -59.96 17.77
N GLU A 527 -22.54 -60.43 18.56
CA GLU A 527 -21.91 -59.59 19.59
C GLU A 527 -21.21 -58.35 19.01
N ALA A 528 -20.62 -58.46 17.82
CA ALA A 528 -19.96 -57.34 17.13
C ALA A 528 -20.98 -56.31 16.59
N ASN A 529 -22.13 -56.76 16.09
CA ASN A 529 -23.22 -55.89 15.64
C ASN A 529 -23.73 -54.99 16.77
N VAL A 530 -23.99 -55.56 17.96
CA VAL A 530 -24.48 -54.82 19.13
C VAL A 530 -23.51 -53.72 19.55
N LEU A 531 -22.21 -54.02 19.58
CA LEU A 531 -21.17 -53.04 19.96
C LEU A 531 -20.99 -51.95 18.90
N ALA A 532 -21.12 -52.27 17.61
CA ALA A 532 -21.01 -51.30 16.52
C ALA A 532 -22.15 -50.25 16.48
N ALA A 533 -23.25 -50.49 17.21
CA ALA A 533 -24.37 -49.57 17.32
C ALA A 533 -24.08 -48.34 18.19
N ASN A 534 -23.27 -48.48 19.26
CA ASN A 534 -23.04 -47.42 20.24
C ASN A 534 -22.24 -46.20 19.71
N ASN A 535 -21.53 -46.37 18.59
CA ASN A 535 -20.78 -45.32 17.87
C ASN A 535 -19.68 -44.58 18.69
N ASP A 536 -19.25 -45.14 19.83
CA ASP A 536 -18.11 -44.64 20.59
C ASP A 536 -16.79 -45.40 20.28
N GLU A 537 -15.66 -44.77 20.59
CA GLU A 537 -14.29 -45.28 20.31
C GLU A 537 -14.04 -46.67 20.93
N THR A 538 -14.60 -46.94 22.12
CA THR A 538 -14.38 -48.16 22.88
C THR A 538 -15.21 -49.32 22.30
N SER A 539 -16.50 -49.09 22.06
CA SER A 539 -17.39 -50.12 21.48
C SER A 539 -17.03 -50.44 20.03
N LEU A 540 -16.63 -49.45 19.21
CA LEU A 540 -16.20 -49.69 17.82
C LEU A 540 -14.91 -50.53 17.76
N THR A 541 -13.96 -50.28 18.66
CA THR A 541 -12.73 -51.10 18.77
C THR A 541 -13.06 -52.54 19.16
N ALA A 542 -13.89 -52.73 20.20
CA ALA A 542 -14.32 -54.05 20.68
C ALA A 542 -15.22 -54.83 19.69
N ALA A 543 -15.88 -54.13 18.75
CA ALA A 543 -16.59 -54.74 17.62
C ALA A 543 -15.61 -55.23 16.53
N GLY A 544 -14.59 -54.42 16.20
CA GLY A 544 -13.57 -54.76 15.21
C GLY A 544 -12.81 -56.06 15.54
N GLU A 545 -12.44 -56.25 16.81
CA GLU A 545 -11.77 -57.47 17.29
C GLU A 545 -12.64 -58.73 17.13
N ARG A 546 -13.96 -58.62 17.37
CA ARG A 546 -14.89 -59.75 17.26
C ARG A 546 -15.12 -60.18 15.81
N TYR A 547 -15.25 -59.23 14.89
CA TYR A 547 -15.32 -59.54 13.45
C TYR A 547 -14.06 -60.26 12.95
N MET A 548 -12.87 -59.84 13.40
CA MET A 548 -11.61 -60.52 13.05
C MET A 548 -11.56 -61.97 13.57
N ARG A 549 -12.08 -62.24 14.78
CA ARG A 549 -12.17 -63.61 15.31
C ARG A 549 -13.20 -64.47 14.56
N ALA A 550 -14.32 -63.89 14.11
CA ALA A 550 -15.33 -64.60 13.32
C ALA A 550 -14.78 -65.05 11.94
N LEU A 551 -14.04 -64.16 11.25
CA LEU A 551 -13.37 -64.50 9.98
C LEU A 551 -12.37 -65.66 10.13
N GLY A 552 -11.68 -65.75 11.27
CA GLY A 552 -10.76 -66.84 11.58
C GLY A 552 -11.40 -68.23 11.71
N LEU A 553 -12.73 -68.34 11.83
CA LEU A 553 -13.45 -69.62 11.97
C LEU A 553 -14.09 -70.14 10.68
N VAL A 554 -14.43 -69.26 9.72
CA VAL A 554 -15.17 -69.60 8.49
C VAL A 554 -14.39 -69.31 7.21
N GLY A 555 -13.32 -68.50 7.27
CA GLY A 555 -12.59 -68.01 6.11
C GLY A 555 -13.15 -66.70 5.55
N GLU A 556 -12.96 -66.46 4.24
CA GLU A 556 -13.32 -65.21 3.57
C GLU A 556 -14.84 -65.04 3.36
N ASP A 557 -15.56 -64.73 4.44
CA ASP A 557 -16.95 -64.26 4.36
C ASP A 557 -16.98 -62.76 3.96
N GLN A 558 -17.61 -62.47 2.82
CA GLN A 558 -17.68 -61.11 2.27
C GLN A 558 -18.52 -60.16 3.14
N ALA A 559 -19.57 -60.65 3.81
CA ALA A 559 -20.44 -59.82 4.63
C ALA A 559 -19.74 -59.39 5.94
N ILE A 560 -19.07 -60.34 6.61
CA ILE A 560 -18.29 -60.07 7.82
C ILE A 560 -17.13 -59.11 7.50
N THR A 561 -16.46 -59.32 6.36
CA THR A 561 -15.37 -58.45 5.88
C THR A 561 -15.84 -57.02 5.59
N ALA A 562 -17.05 -56.85 5.04
CA ALA A 562 -17.64 -55.54 4.79
C ALA A 562 -17.97 -54.79 6.09
N ALA A 563 -18.59 -55.48 7.05
CA ALA A 563 -18.93 -54.91 8.37
C ALA A 563 -17.68 -54.43 9.13
N TYR A 564 -16.61 -55.22 9.12
CA TYR A 564 -15.31 -54.84 9.71
C TYR A 564 -14.72 -53.57 9.07
N LYS A 565 -14.76 -53.45 7.74
CA LYS A 565 -14.29 -52.25 7.01
C LYS A 565 -15.12 -51.00 7.34
N GLN A 566 -16.43 -51.15 7.57
CA GLN A 566 -17.31 -50.04 7.93
C GLN A 566 -17.03 -49.51 9.34
N VAL A 567 -16.78 -50.41 10.31
CA VAL A 567 -16.44 -50.04 11.71
C VAL A 567 -15.08 -49.34 11.79
N THR A 568 -14.06 -49.90 11.13
CA THR A 568 -12.71 -49.31 11.09
C THR A 568 -12.70 -47.95 10.37
N GLY A 569 -13.49 -47.77 9.32
CA GLY A 569 -13.69 -46.46 8.68
C GLY A 569 -14.30 -45.39 9.59
N ARG A 570 -15.29 -45.76 10.43
CA ARG A 570 -15.91 -44.85 11.41
C ARG A 570 -14.94 -44.44 12.51
N LEU A 571 -14.14 -45.38 13.01
CA LEU A 571 -13.11 -45.13 14.03
C LEU A 571 -12.07 -44.09 13.55
N ALA A 572 -11.59 -44.22 12.31
CA ALA A 572 -10.65 -43.28 11.70
C ALA A 572 -11.19 -41.85 11.58
N ILE A 573 -12.50 -41.68 11.35
CA ILE A 573 -13.16 -40.36 11.29
C ILE A 573 -13.20 -39.70 12.68
N LEU A 574 -13.55 -40.46 13.72
CA LEU A 574 -13.58 -39.96 15.11
C LEU A 574 -12.19 -39.51 15.58
N GLU A 575 -11.15 -40.31 15.32
CA GLU A 575 -9.77 -39.93 15.60
C GLU A 575 -9.35 -38.64 14.87
N SER A 576 -9.70 -38.52 13.59
CA SER A 576 -9.37 -37.35 12.76
C SER A 576 -10.02 -36.07 13.32
N ASN A 577 -11.31 -36.12 13.65
CA ASN A 577 -12.04 -34.99 14.24
C ASN A 577 -11.46 -34.56 15.59
N ARG A 578 -11.05 -35.51 16.44
CA ARG A 578 -10.39 -35.24 17.72
C ARG A 578 -9.03 -34.56 17.54
N ARG A 579 -8.23 -34.99 16.55
CA ARG A 579 -6.94 -34.37 16.21
C ARG A 579 -7.11 -32.96 15.63
N LEU A 580 -8.15 -32.72 14.83
CA LEU A 580 -8.47 -31.39 14.29
C LEU A 580 -8.88 -30.42 15.41
N SER A 581 -9.81 -30.82 16.29
CA SER A 581 -10.25 -30.01 17.44
C SER A 581 -9.10 -29.64 18.39
N ALA A 582 -8.24 -30.61 18.74
CA ALA A 582 -7.08 -30.36 19.60
C ALA A 582 -5.98 -29.50 18.94
N THR A 583 -5.95 -29.42 17.60
CA THR A 583 -5.07 -28.51 16.86
C THR A 583 -5.65 -27.09 16.85
N ALA A 584 -6.95 -26.95 16.56
CA ALA A 584 -7.65 -25.67 16.52
C ALA A 584 -7.58 -24.92 17.87
N GLU A 585 -7.79 -25.60 18.99
CA GLU A 585 -7.69 -24.95 20.32
C GLU A 585 -6.25 -24.48 20.62
N LYS A 586 -5.22 -25.23 20.21
CA LYS A 586 -3.82 -24.80 20.34
C LYS A 586 -3.52 -23.57 19.46
N GLN A 587 -4.07 -23.51 18.26
CA GLN A 587 -3.92 -22.37 17.35
C GLN A 587 -4.62 -21.12 17.92
N ARG A 588 -5.82 -21.28 18.47
CA ARG A 588 -6.58 -20.23 19.17
C ARG A 588 -5.83 -19.67 20.37
N ILE A 589 -5.29 -20.52 21.26
CA ILE A 589 -4.47 -20.08 22.41
C ILE A 589 -3.23 -19.31 21.93
N ALA A 590 -2.56 -19.78 20.87
CA ALA A 590 -1.41 -19.07 20.28
C ALA A 590 -1.81 -17.70 19.70
N ALA A 591 -2.93 -17.63 18.96
CA ALA A 591 -3.46 -16.38 18.39
C ALA A 591 -3.79 -15.32 19.47
N LEU A 592 -4.39 -15.73 20.60
CA LEU A 592 -4.62 -14.86 21.74
C LEU A 592 -3.30 -14.32 22.35
N GLY A 593 -2.27 -15.16 22.42
CA GLY A 593 -0.93 -14.74 22.86
C GLY A 593 -0.31 -13.67 21.95
N PHE A 594 -0.55 -13.74 20.64
CA PHE A 594 -0.13 -12.71 19.69
C PHE A 594 -0.93 -11.41 19.81
N ILE A 595 -2.25 -11.48 20.04
CA ILE A 595 -3.09 -10.30 20.32
C ILE A 595 -2.58 -9.54 21.55
N ASP A 596 -2.25 -10.24 22.63
CA ASP A 596 -1.71 -9.57 23.82
C ASP A 596 -0.28 -9.04 23.62
N ALA A 597 0.51 -9.65 22.73
CA ALA A 597 1.79 -9.07 22.30
C ALA A 597 1.60 -7.79 21.47
N ALA A 598 0.58 -7.76 20.60
CA ALA A 598 0.21 -6.58 19.82
C ALA A 598 -0.23 -5.41 20.72
N LYS A 599 -1.13 -5.66 21.68
CA LYS A 599 -1.56 -4.65 22.68
C LYS A 599 -0.37 -4.04 23.42
N ARG A 600 0.52 -4.88 23.98
CA ARG A 600 1.72 -4.40 24.69
C ARG A 600 2.64 -3.53 23.82
N ALA A 601 2.76 -3.82 22.53
CA ALA A 601 3.54 -3.01 21.60
C ALA A 601 2.87 -1.64 21.33
N LEU A 602 1.54 -1.59 21.28
CA LEU A 602 0.78 -0.34 21.12
C LEU A 602 0.80 0.53 22.39
N ASP A 603 0.63 -0.06 23.56
CA ASP A 603 0.71 0.65 24.85
C ASP A 603 2.09 1.31 25.01
N TRP A 604 3.14 0.60 24.58
CA TRP A 604 4.51 1.11 24.56
C TRP A 604 4.70 2.26 23.55
N ALA A 605 4.11 2.14 22.34
CA ALA A 605 4.15 3.20 21.34
C ALA A 605 3.42 4.47 21.82
N ALA A 606 2.30 4.32 22.54
CA ALA A 606 1.57 5.44 23.14
C ALA A 606 2.40 6.18 24.21
N ASP A 607 3.10 5.47 25.09
CA ASP A 607 4.04 6.07 26.06
C ASP A 607 5.16 6.87 25.36
N ARG A 608 5.74 6.33 24.28
CA ARG A 608 6.77 7.06 23.50
C ARG A 608 6.20 8.26 22.75
N ARG A 609 4.98 8.20 22.22
CA ARG A 609 4.29 9.38 21.65
C ARG A 609 4.10 10.49 22.70
N GLY A 610 3.72 10.13 23.94
CA GLY A 610 3.63 11.09 25.05
C GLY A 610 4.96 11.80 25.34
N LYS A 611 6.07 11.04 25.38
CA LYS A 611 7.43 11.57 25.56
C LYS A 611 7.89 12.43 24.38
N MET A 612 7.56 12.05 23.15
CA MET A 612 7.84 12.81 21.93
C MET A 612 7.11 14.17 21.95
N SER A 613 5.83 14.20 22.33
CA SER A 613 5.06 15.45 22.50
C SER A 613 5.68 16.36 23.57
N ALA A 614 6.15 15.79 24.70
CA ALA A 614 6.86 16.56 25.72
C ALA A 614 8.19 17.16 25.21
N LYS A 615 8.97 16.40 24.44
CA LYS A 615 10.21 16.91 23.81
C LYS A 615 9.94 17.94 22.72
N ASN A 616 8.90 17.78 21.91
CA ASN A 616 8.47 18.82 20.95
C ASN A 616 8.15 20.13 21.67
N LYS A 617 7.48 20.08 22.84
CA LYS A 617 7.23 21.26 23.67
C LYS A 617 8.54 21.88 24.22
N GLU A 618 9.49 21.06 24.67
CA GLU A 618 10.83 21.53 25.11
C GLU A 618 11.61 22.21 23.96
N ARG A 619 11.64 21.57 22.78
CA ARG A 619 12.22 22.07 21.54
C ARG A 619 11.65 23.44 21.18
N SER A 620 10.33 23.59 21.12
CA SER A 620 9.69 24.88 20.83
C SER A 620 9.95 25.96 21.87
N VAL A 621 10.24 25.62 23.14
CA VAL A 621 10.69 26.60 24.16
C VAL A 621 12.13 27.05 23.87
N LEU A 622 13.02 26.13 23.52
CA LEU A 622 14.43 26.43 23.24
C LEU A 622 14.64 27.15 21.89
N GLU A 623 13.84 26.83 20.86
CA GLU A 623 13.82 27.58 19.59
C GLU A 623 13.43 29.05 19.83
N ARG A 624 12.45 29.30 20.72
CA ARG A 624 12.08 30.67 21.13
C ARG A 624 13.20 31.38 21.88
N ALA A 625 13.92 30.68 22.77
CA ALA A 625 15.06 31.24 23.49
C ALA A 625 16.23 31.58 22.56
N ASN A 626 16.43 30.80 21.49
CA ASN A 626 17.52 30.97 20.53
C ASN A 626 17.18 31.87 19.31
N ARG A 627 16.13 32.70 19.38
CA ARG A 627 15.67 33.57 18.26
C ARG A 627 16.70 34.59 17.76
N GLY A 628 17.80 34.81 18.47
CA GLY A 628 18.95 35.60 18.00
C GLY A 628 19.98 34.82 17.17
N GLY A 629 19.96 33.49 17.20
CA GLY A 629 20.93 32.62 16.52
C GLY A 629 22.33 32.54 17.15
N ASP A 630 22.58 33.32 18.20
CA ASP A 630 23.91 33.61 18.76
C ASP A 630 24.34 32.75 19.96
N ASP A 631 23.51 31.84 20.50
CA ASP A 631 23.90 30.94 21.59
C ASP A 631 24.27 29.52 21.10
N PRO A 632 25.57 29.14 21.09
CA PRO A 632 26.00 27.80 20.68
C PRO A 632 25.48 26.68 21.58
N THR A 633 25.19 26.98 22.84
CA THR A 633 24.72 26.04 23.87
C THR A 633 23.29 25.61 23.56
N LEU A 634 22.41 26.60 23.32
CA LEU A 634 21.02 26.36 22.94
C LEU A 634 20.93 25.63 21.59
N ARG A 635 21.75 26.03 20.61
CA ARG A 635 21.82 25.34 19.31
C ARG A 635 22.26 23.87 19.44
N THR A 636 23.22 23.58 20.32
CA THR A 636 23.66 22.21 20.61
C THR A 636 22.54 21.40 21.28
N ARG A 637 21.82 21.99 22.25
CA ARG A 637 20.68 21.32 22.90
C ARG A 637 19.51 21.08 21.93
N LEU A 638 19.27 21.98 20.99
CA LEU A 638 18.26 21.80 19.94
C LEU A 638 18.58 20.62 19.02
N HIS A 639 19.82 20.51 18.53
CA HIS A 639 20.25 19.35 17.74
C HIS A 639 20.10 18.03 18.51
N VAL A 640 20.45 18.00 19.80
CA VAL A 640 20.22 16.81 20.65
C VAL A 640 18.72 16.49 20.80
N LEU A 641 17.85 17.51 20.91
CA LEU A 641 16.41 17.29 20.98
C LEU A 641 15.84 16.78 19.65
N ASP A 642 16.32 17.29 18.51
CA ASP A 642 15.94 16.79 17.18
C ASP A 642 16.29 15.30 17.05
N GLU A 643 17.52 14.90 17.42
CA GLU A 643 17.95 13.49 17.44
C GLU A 643 17.10 12.63 18.42
N GLU A 644 16.77 13.15 19.61
CA GLU A 644 15.91 12.46 20.58
C GLU A 644 14.46 12.31 20.07
N ILE A 645 13.94 13.28 19.34
CA ILE A 645 12.59 13.27 18.75
C ILE A 645 12.53 12.30 17.56
N GLU A 646 13.52 12.34 16.65
CA GLU A 646 13.63 11.42 15.52
C GLU A 646 13.80 9.97 16.01
N SER A 647 14.60 9.75 17.04
CA SER A 647 14.75 8.44 17.70
C SER A 647 13.42 7.93 18.26
N LEU A 648 12.68 8.74 19.02
CA LEU A 648 11.35 8.38 19.54
C LEU A 648 10.34 8.13 18.41
N HIS A 649 10.40 8.88 17.31
CA HIS A 649 9.53 8.70 16.16
C HIS A 649 9.77 7.35 15.48
N ASN A 650 11.04 7.01 15.23
CA ASN A 650 11.44 5.72 14.69
C ASN A 650 11.08 4.55 15.62
N GLU A 651 11.25 4.71 16.93
CA GLU A 651 10.80 3.75 17.94
C GLU A 651 9.28 3.50 17.90
N VAL A 652 8.47 4.55 17.74
CA VAL A 652 7.00 4.44 17.64
C VAL A 652 6.62 3.65 16.38
N ILE A 653 7.14 4.03 15.21
CA ILE A 653 6.88 3.34 13.93
C ILE A 653 7.27 1.86 14.02
N ALA A 654 8.43 1.55 14.62
CA ALA A 654 8.91 0.18 14.78
C ALA A 654 8.04 -0.67 15.75
N ASN A 655 7.33 -0.05 16.69
CA ASN A 655 6.40 -0.77 17.57
C ASN A 655 5.02 -0.95 16.96
N GLU A 656 4.50 0.06 16.25
CA GLU A 656 3.24 -0.04 15.51
C GLU A 656 3.34 -1.09 14.38
N GLY A 657 4.48 -1.14 13.68
CA GLY A 657 4.77 -2.22 12.72
C GLY A 657 4.90 -3.60 13.38
N ARG A 658 5.41 -3.70 14.62
CA ARG A 658 5.41 -4.97 15.37
C ARG A 658 4.00 -5.39 15.78
N ALA A 659 3.16 -4.45 16.22
CA ALA A 659 1.77 -4.72 16.56
C ALA A 659 0.97 -5.24 15.36
N ALA A 660 1.12 -4.62 14.19
CA ALA A 660 0.51 -5.08 12.95
C ALA A 660 0.93 -6.52 12.59
N ASN A 661 2.23 -6.82 12.62
CA ASN A 661 2.74 -8.18 12.38
C ASN A 661 2.17 -9.21 13.36
N PHE A 662 2.02 -8.86 14.64
CA PHE A 662 1.40 -9.76 15.63
C PHE A 662 -0.10 -9.99 15.36
N PHE A 663 -0.84 -8.98 14.90
CA PHE A 663 -2.23 -9.16 14.48
C PHE A 663 -2.36 -10.04 13.24
N ASP A 664 -1.53 -9.84 12.20
CA ASP A 664 -1.52 -10.72 11.02
C ASP A 664 -1.15 -12.17 11.39
N GLN A 665 -0.23 -12.38 12.34
CA GLN A 665 0.09 -13.72 12.88
C GLN A 665 -1.08 -14.34 13.67
N ALA A 666 -1.82 -13.55 14.44
CA ALA A 666 -3.02 -14.03 15.14
C ALA A 666 -4.12 -14.48 14.16
N VAL A 667 -4.39 -13.66 13.12
CA VAL A 667 -5.35 -13.98 12.06
C VAL A 667 -4.90 -15.22 11.27
N GLY A 668 -3.62 -15.34 10.93
CA GLY A 668 -3.08 -16.50 10.21
C GLY A 668 -3.20 -17.82 10.98
N LEU A 669 -3.21 -17.78 12.32
CA LEU A 669 -3.39 -18.96 13.17
C LEU A 669 -4.86 -19.33 13.40
N ALA A 670 -5.74 -18.34 13.57
CA ALA A 670 -7.16 -18.55 13.89
C ALA A 670 -8.09 -17.64 13.07
N PRO A 671 -8.16 -17.81 11.73
CA PRO A 671 -8.80 -16.84 10.82
C PRO A 671 -10.33 -16.75 10.95
N GLY A 672 -10.96 -17.73 11.63
CA GLY A 672 -12.39 -17.81 11.90
C GLY A 672 -12.79 -17.69 13.37
N ASP A 673 -11.86 -17.35 14.28
CA ASP A 673 -12.21 -17.08 15.69
C ASP A 673 -12.74 -15.66 15.83
N ALA A 674 -14.00 -15.51 16.25
CA ALA A 674 -14.66 -14.22 16.39
C ALA A 674 -13.97 -13.28 17.39
N GLY A 675 -13.36 -13.82 18.46
CA GLY A 675 -12.61 -13.01 19.43
C GLY A 675 -11.31 -12.44 18.85
N VAL A 676 -10.62 -13.23 18.01
CA VAL A 676 -9.44 -12.79 17.27
C VAL A 676 -9.81 -11.70 16.26
N ARG A 677 -10.85 -11.93 15.45
CA ARG A 677 -11.32 -10.98 14.43
C ARG A 677 -11.79 -9.67 15.06
N GLN A 678 -12.60 -9.71 16.12
CA GLN A 678 -13.06 -8.51 16.83
C GLN A 678 -11.91 -7.69 17.44
N ALA A 679 -10.87 -8.34 17.99
CA ALA A 679 -9.70 -7.64 18.52
C ALA A 679 -8.95 -6.88 17.42
N VAL A 680 -8.79 -7.49 16.25
CA VAL A 680 -8.15 -6.89 15.07
C VAL A 680 -9.01 -5.75 14.50
N ALA A 681 -10.33 -5.93 14.41
CA ALA A 681 -11.26 -4.89 13.98
C ALA A 681 -11.20 -3.65 14.90
N THR A 682 -11.15 -3.87 16.22
CA THR A 682 -11.05 -2.82 17.24
C THR A 682 -9.74 -2.03 17.11
N TYR A 683 -8.62 -2.71 16.82
CA TYR A 683 -7.35 -2.06 16.56
C TYR A 683 -7.42 -1.16 15.32
N TYR A 684 -7.86 -1.70 14.18
CA TYR A 684 -7.95 -0.92 12.94
C TYR A 684 -8.96 0.23 13.04
N MET A 685 -10.03 0.09 13.85
CA MET A 685 -10.94 1.19 14.14
C MET A 685 -10.25 2.36 14.90
N SER A 686 -9.40 2.04 15.87
CA SER A 686 -8.60 3.04 16.60
C SER A 686 -7.56 3.70 15.67
N LEU A 687 -6.85 2.89 14.89
CA LEU A 687 -5.84 3.34 13.94
C LEU A 687 -6.44 4.23 12.83
N MET A 688 -7.64 3.90 12.34
CA MET A 688 -8.39 4.75 11.40
C MET A 688 -8.62 6.15 11.95
N ARG A 689 -9.11 6.26 13.20
CA ARG A 689 -9.35 7.55 13.86
C ARG A 689 -8.07 8.37 14.06
N ASP A 690 -6.95 7.71 14.37
CA ASP A 690 -5.64 8.34 14.51
C ASP A 690 -5.17 8.92 13.15
N TYR A 691 -5.30 8.16 12.06
CA TYR A 691 -5.02 8.65 10.71
C TYR A 691 -5.96 9.79 10.28
N GLU A 692 -7.27 9.70 10.52
CA GLU A 692 -8.24 10.77 10.20
C GLU A 692 -7.96 12.06 11.00
N GLY A 693 -7.51 11.94 12.27
CA GLY A 693 -7.07 13.07 13.08
C GLY A 693 -5.90 13.82 12.44
N ARG A 694 -4.87 13.07 12.01
CA ARG A 694 -3.65 13.58 11.34
C ARG A 694 -3.87 14.02 9.89
N GLY A 695 -5.05 13.80 9.32
CA GLY A 695 -5.34 14.08 7.90
C GLY A 695 -4.76 13.08 6.90
N ASP A 696 -4.27 11.93 7.36
CA ASP A 696 -3.82 10.84 6.48
C ASP A 696 -5.03 10.03 5.98
N LEU A 697 -5.68 10.54 4.93
CA LEU A 697 -6.83 9.90 4.31
C LEU A 697 -6.51 8.51 3.73
N VAL A 698 -5.24 8.24 3.37
CA VAL A 698 -4.83 6.95 2.80
C VAL A 698 -4.69 5.90 3.90
N GLY A 699 -3.96 6.22 4.97
CA GLY A 699 -3.87 5.39 6.17
C GLY A 699 -5.24 5.12 6.78
N ALA A 700 -6.09 6.17 6.87
CA ALA A 700 -7.46 6.05 7.34
C ALA A 700 -8.27 5.06 6.49
N ARG A 701 -8.23 5.16 5.16
CA ARG A 701 -8.98 4.27 4.26
C ARG A 701 -8.46 2.83 4.29
N MET A 702 -7.15 2.62 4.43
CA MET A 702 -6.58 1.28 4.63
C MET A 702 -7.06 0.66 5.95
N ALA A 703 -7.07 1.43 7.04
CA ALA A 703 -7.57 1.00 8.34
C ALA A 703 -9.09 0.77 8.34
N GLU A 704 -9.87 1.62 7.66
CA GLU A 704 -11.33 1.42 7.46
C GLU A 704 -11.61 0.07 6.78
N ASN A 705 -10.92 -0.21 5.67
CA ASN A 705 -11.08 -1.47 4.93
C ASN A 705 -10.69 -2.70 5.75
N ARG A 706 -9.58 -2.62 6.50
CA ARG A 706 -9.17 -3.70 7.42
C ARG A 706 -10.16 -3.87 8.57
N CYS A 707 -10.70 -2.78 9.13
CA CYS A 707 -11.74 -2.85 10.17
C CYS A 707 -13.00 -3.57 9.64
N ARG A 708 -13.52 -3.16 8.48
CA ARG A 708 -14.67 -3.81 7.80
C ARG A 708 -14.46 -5.30 7.50
N MET A 709 -13.22 -5.73 7.25
CA MET A 709 -12.88 -7.12 6.97
C MET A 709 -13.01 -8.05 8.20
N PHE A 710 -13.01 -7.49 9.41
CA PHE A 710 -13.00 -8.25 10.67
C PHE A 710 -14.12 -7.86 11.65
N ASP A 711 -14.91 -6.82 11.37
CA ASP A 711 -16.10 -6.40 12.15
C ASP A 711 -17.35 -7.23 11.76
N ASP A 712 -17.32 -8.54 12.01
CA ASP A 712 -18.38 -9.48 11.60
C ASP A 712 -19.74 -9.17 12.24
N ASP A 713 -19.74 -8.60 13.45
CA ASP A 713 -20.93 -8.22 14.22
C ASP A 713 -21.45 -6.81 13.83
N PHE A 714 -20.86 -6.16 12.82
CA PHE A 714 -21.20 -4.79 12.38
C PHE A 714 -21.16 -3.73 13.48
N ARG A 715 -20.34 -3.94 14.53
CA ARG A 715 -20.30 -3.10 15.73
C ARG A 715 -19.83 -1.67 15.46
N TYR A 716 -19.04 -1.49 14.41
CA TYR A 716 -18.54 -0.19 13.98
C TYR A 716 -19.23 0.33 12.71
N SER A 717 -20.22 -0.39 12.17
CA SER A 717 -20.88 -0.08 10.89
C SER A 717 -21.39 1.36 10.77
N GLU A 718 -21.97 1.91 11.84
CA GLU A 718 -22.45 3.28 11.92
C GLU A 718 -21.32 4.30 11.77
N VAL A 719 -20.21 4.15 12.50
CA VAL A 719 -19.06 5.06 12.39
C VAL A 719 -18.32 4.85 11.05
N LEU A 720 -18.21 3.60 10.61
CA LEU A 720 -17.62 3.24 9.32
C LEU A 720 -18.45 3.81 8.15
N SER A 721 -19.76 4.04 8.30
CA SER A 721 -20.59 4.69 7.27
C SER A 721 -20.05 6.06 6.85
N GLY A 722 -19.31 6.74 7.73
CA GLY A 722 -18.79 8.08 7.50
C GLY A 722 -19.83 9.19 7.71
N GLN A 723 -21.03 8.84 8.16
CA GLN A 723 -22.08 9.80 8.49
C GLN A 723 -21.85 10.45 9.86
N SER A 724 -22.41 11.65 9.99
CA SER A 724 -22.46 12.49 11.19
C SER A 724 -23.85 13.13 11.22
N TRP A 725 -24.42 13.32 12.40
CA TRP A 725 -25.78 13.83 12.57
C TRP A 725 -25.74 15.24 13.15
N ILE A 726 -26.48 16.15 12.53
CA ILE A 726 -26.58 17.52 13.00
C ILE A 726 -28.04 17.96 13.12
N ARG A 727 -28.33 18.81 14.11
CA ARG A 727 -29.63 19.47 14.24
C ARG A 727 -29.47 20.92 14.66
N ALA A 728 -30.48 21.74 14.36
CA ALA A 728 -30.58 23.08 14.90
C ALA A 728 -31.07 23.04 16.36
N ALA A 729 -30.67 24.00 17.19
CA ALA A 729 -31.20 24.12 18.55
C ALA A 729 -32.73 24.38 18.54
N PRO A 730 -33.52 23.82 19.49
CA PRO A 730 -35.00 23.90 19.51
C PRO A 730 -35.65 25.29 19.41
N ALA A 731 -34.90 26.37 19.64
CA ALA A 731 -35.41 27.74 19.68
C ALA A 731 -34.89 28.65 18.55
N GLN A 732 -34.03 28.18 17.64
CA GLN A 732 -33.51 29.00 16.54
C GLN A 732 -34.29 28.77 15.23
N PRO A 733 -34.37 29.76 14.33
CA PRO A 733 -34.82 29.54 12.95
C PRO A 733 -33.94 28.53 12.22
N PRO A 734 -34.45 27.85 11.17
CA PRO A 734 -33.66 26.93 10.37
C PRO A 734 -32.35 27.55 9.88
N ILE A 735 -31.27 26.78 9.99
CA ILE A 735 -29.95 27.15 9.47
C ILE A 735 -29.72 26.46 8.13
N THR A 736 -28.87 27.06 7.31
CA THR A 736 -28.45 26.52 6.01
C THR A 736 -26.99 26.10 6.07
N ILE A 737 -26.67 24.97 5.43
CA ILE A 737 -25.34 24.38 5.43
C ILE A 737 -24.91 24.03 4.01
N GLN A 738 -23.64 24.27 3.72
CA GLN A 738 -22.98 23.97 2.44
C GLN A 738 -21.67 23.25 2.73
N ALA A 739 -21.32 22.23 1.95
CA ALA A 739 -19.99 21.63 2.00
C ALA A 739 -18.94 22.66 1.56
N LEU A 740 -17.75 22.61 2.17
CA LEU A 740 -16.59 23.42 1.78
C LEU A 740 -15.59 22.53 1.04
N SER A 741 -15.28 22.90 -0.20
CA SER A 741 -14.33 22.20 -1.08
C SER A 741 -13.14 23.09 -1.41
N GLU A 742 -12.00 22.50 -1.76
CA GLU A 742 -10.82 23.28 -2.19
C GLU A 742 -11.02 23.72 -3.64
N GLY A 743 -11.20 25.03 -3.84
CA GLY A 743 -11.43 25.63 -5.14
C GLY A 743 -10.18 25.69 -6.02
N SER A 744 -10.36 26.08 -7.29
CA SER A 744 -9.26 26.25 -8.25
C SER A 744 -8.20 27.27 -7.82
N GLU A 745 -8.55 28.15 -6.87
CA GLU A 745 -7.66 29.18 -6.33
C GLU A 745 -7.15 28.84 -4.92
N ARG A 746 -7.19 27.57 -4.47
CA ARG A 746 -6.72 27.11 -3.14
C ARG A 746 -7.49 27.70 -1.94
N THR A 747 -8.59 28.38 -2.21
CA THR A 747 -9.60 28.82 -1.22
C THR A 747 -10.51 27.65 -0.83
N LEU A 748 -11.11 27.72 0.37
CA LEU A 748 -12.23 26.84 0.73
C LEU A 748 -13.55 27.47 0.30
N ASP A 749 -14.08 27.01 -0.83
CA ASP A 749 -15.27 27.56 -1.46
C ASP A 749 -16.52 26.73 -1.10
N PRO A 750 -17.67 27.37 -0.81
CA PRO A 750 -18.91 26.66 -0.53
C PRO A 750 -19.51 26.07 -1.81
N GLU A 751 -19.88 24.79 -1.74
CA GLU A 751 -20.53 24.08 -2.84
C GLU A 751 -21.93 24.64 -3.14
N ARG A 752 -22.43 24.37 -4.35
CA ARG A 752 -23.73 24.89 -4.82
C ARG A 752 -24.93 24.32 -4.07
N GLU A 753 -24.79 23.15 -3.45
CA GLU A 753 -25.85 22.52 -2.69
C GLU A 753 -26.02 23.20 -1.33
N ILE A 754 -27.25 23.60 -1.01
CA ILE A 754 -27.62 24.26 0.25
C ILE A 754 -28.63 23.37 0.96
N LEU A 755 -28.25 22.85 2.12
CA LEU A 755 -29.07 21.96 2.93
C LEU A 755 -29.67 22.74 4.11
N ALA A 756 -30.98 22.66 4.28
CA ALA A 756 -31.68 23.29 5.40
C ALA A 756 -31.76 22.32 6.59
N VAL A 757 -31.30 22.76 7.77
CA VAL A 757 -31.38 22.02 9.03
C VAL A 757 -32.46 22.64 9.90
N SER A 758 -33.45 21.83 10.27
CA SER A 758 -34.58 22.25 11.11
C SER A 758 -34.34 21.85 12.57
N PRO A 759 -34.92 22.57 13.56
CA PRO A 759 -34.72 22.23 14.97
C PRO A 759 -35.19 20.82 15.34
N ASP A 760 -36.33 20.39 14.80
CA ASP A 760 -36.97 19.12 15.15
C ASP A 760 -36.48 17.92 14.32
N LYS A 761 -35.44 18.08 13.50
CA LYS A 761 -34.99 17.05 12.56
C LYS A 761 -33.47 17.00 12.41
N GLU A 762 -32.90 15.83 12.71
CA GLU A 762 -31.51 15.52 12.39
C GLU A 762 -31.30 15.37 10.89
N LEU A 763 -30.21 15.97 10.39
CA LEU A 763 -29.69 15.81 9.05
C LEU A 763 -28.40 15.00 9.12
N ALA A 764 -28.34 13.89 8.38
CA ALA A 764 -27.11 13.13 8.20
C ALA A 764 -26.25 13.79 7.11
N LEU A 765 -24.99 14.07 7.45
CA LEU A 765 -23.95 14.58 6.56
C LEU A 765 -22.74 13.65 6.57
N LEU A 766 -21.90 13.70 5.55
CA LEU A 766 -20.61 13.01 5.57
C LEU A 766 -19.59 13.78 6.41
N GLN A 767 -18.51 13.13 6.82
CA GLN A 767 -17.36 13.84 7.38
C GLN A 767 -16.81 14.88 6.40
N GLY A 768 -16.37 16.04 6.90
CA GLY A 768 -15.90 17.13 6.05
C GLY A 768 -15.83 18.48 6.75
N ARG A 769 -15.61 19.54 5.95
CA ARG A 769 -15.72 20.93 6.40
C ARG A 769 -16.99 21.53 5.79
N TYR A 770 -17.70 22.31 6.59
CA TYR A 770 -18.99 22.86 6.20
C TYR A 770 -19.12 24.33 6.60
N LEU A 771 -19.73 25.12 5.72
CA LEU A 771 -20.14 26.49 6.00
C LEU A 771 -21.57 26.46 6.53
N VAL A 772 -21.81 27.10 7.67
CA VAL A 772 -23.11 27.25 8.32
C VAL A 772 -23.54 28.70 8.27
N ARG A 773 -24.79 28.95 7.88
CA ARG A 773 -25.40 30.28 7.79
C ARG A 773 -26.77 30.27 8.45
N ASN A 774 -27.07 31.23 9.32
CA ASN A 774 -28.44 31.45 9.82
C ASN A 774 -29.23 32.43 8.93
N ALA A 775 -30.55 32.50 9.12
CA ALA A 775 -31.44 33.38 8.34
C ALA A 775 -31.09 34.88 8.43
N PHE A 776 -30.33 35.30 9.44
CA PHE A 776 -29.91 36.69 9.68
C PHE A 776 -28.50 37.01 9.15
N GLY A 777 -27.84 36.05 8.49
CA GLY A 777 -26.55 36.25 7.84
C GLY A 777 -25.32 35.97 8.71
N THR A 778 -25.46 35.52 9.97
CA THR A 778 -24.34 34.99 10.75
C THR A 778 -23.72 33.81 10.03
N LEU A 779 -22.39 33.79 9.93
CA LEU A 779 -21.61 32.74 9.29
C LEU A 779 -20.64 32.09 10.27
N THR A 780 -20.46 30.78 10.16
CA THR A 780 -19.34 30.07 10.77
C THR A 780 -18.95 28.86 9.93
N ALA A 781 -17.70 28.41 10.03
CA ALA A 781 -17.29 27.11 9.51
C ALA A 781 -17.27 26.08 10.64
N MET A 782 -17.47 24.83 10.27
CA MET A 782 -17.35 23.67 11.16
C MET A 782 -16.56 22.55 10.48
N ARG A 783 -16.03 21.63 11.30
CA ARG A 783 -15.44 20.38 10.85
C ARG A 783 -16.23 19.22 11.47
N LEU A 784 -16.88 18.40 10.64
CA LEU A 784 -17.55 17.16 11.03
C LEU A 784 -16.60 15.97 10.91
N ARG A 785 -16.55 15.15 11.96
CA ARG A 785 -15.84 13.87 12.04
C ARG A 785 -16.88 12.74 12.04
N ARG A 786 -16.49 11.54 11.59
CA ARG A 786 -17.42 10.39 11.52
C ARG A 786 -18.04 10.08 12.89
N GLY A 787 -19.36 9.96 12.92
CA GLY A 787 -20.10 9.67 14.15
C GLY A 787 -20.28 10.88 15.08
N ASP A 788 -19.97 12.11 14.64
CA ASP A 788 -20.32 13.31 15.41
C ASP A 788 -21.85 13.47 15.47
N HIS A 789 -22.38 13.76 16.66
CA HIS A 789 -23.75 14.25 16.86
C HIS A 789 -23.68 15.68 17.41
N LEU A 790 -24.04 16.68 16.61
CA LEU A 790 -23.92 18.09 16.99
C LEU A 790 -25.27 18.82 16.98
N GLU A 791 -25.61 19.44 18.11
CA GLU A 791 -26.61 20.49 18.16
C GLU A 791 -25.95 21.86 17.89
N LEU A 792 -26.51 22.60 16.94
CA LEU A 792 -25.93 23.84 16.44
C LEU A 792 -26.77 25.02 16.90
N LEU A 793 -26.12 26.04 17.48
CA LEU A 793 -26.73 27.32 17.83
C LEU A 793 -25.94 28.44 17.14
N LEU A 794 -26.56 29.13 16.18
CA LEU A 794 -25.97 30.30 15.51
C LEU A 794 -26.73 31.57 15.93
N PRO A 795 -26.22 32.36 16.89
CA PRO A 795 -26.90 33.55 17.37
C PRO A 795 -27.06 34.61 16.27
N THR A 796 -28.10 35.44 16.42
CA THR A 796 -28.34 36.62 15.59
C THR A 796 -27.37 37.74 15.99
N PRO A 797 -26.79 38.52 15.06
CA PRO A 797 -25.95 39.65 15.41
C PRO A 797 -26.78 40.74 16.13
N PRO A 798 -26.24 41.44 17.14
CA PRO A 798 -26.93 42.56 17.78
C PRO A 798 -27.28 43.65 16.77
N THR A 799 -28.47 44.23 16.88
CA THR A 799 -28.92 45.32 16.00
C THR A 799 -28.14 46.62 16.20
N ASP A 800 -27.45 46.77 17.33
CA ASP A 800 -26.59 47.90 17.67
C ASP A 800 -25.10 47.65 17.38
N LEU A 801 -24.75 46.56 16.66
CA LEU A 801 -23.36 46.25 16.32
C LEU A 801 -22.76 47.40 15.47
N PRO A 802 -21.59 47.97 15.86
CA PRO A 802 -20.99 49.08 15.12
C PRO A 802 -20.65 48.73 13.66
N GLU A 803 -20.73 49.73 12.78
CA GLU A 803 -20.24 49.60 11.41
C GLU A 803 -18.73 49.26 11.42
N GLY A 804 -18.30 48.44 10.46
CA GLY A 804 -16.92 47.93 10.42
C GLY A 804 -16.62 46.73 11.34
N MET A 805 -17.58 46.27 12.17
CA MET A 805 -17.41 45.06 12.99
C MET A 805 -17.87 43.79 12.27
N ALA A 806 -17.21 42.67 12.56
CA ALA A 806 -17.63 41.31 12.27
C ALA A 806 -18.16 40.65 13.55
N PHE A 807 -19.26 39.91 13.43
CA PHE A 807 -19.85 39.14 14.52
C PHE A 807 -19.34 37.70 14.46
N ILE A 808 -18.63 37.25 15.50
CA ILE A 808 -18.00 35.93 15.57
C ILE A 808 -18.81 35.07 16.55
N PRO A 809 -19.56 34.05 16.10
CA PRO A 809 -20.29 33.15 16.99
C PRO A 809 -19.31 32.26 17.77
N ALA A 810 -19.76 31.74 18.90
CA ALA A 810 -18.98 30.81 19.72
C ALA A 810 -18.50 29.58 18.93
N GLY A 811 -17.30 29.09 19.23
CA GLY A 811 -16.71 27.97 18.50
C GLY A 811 -15.38 27.46 19.07
N THR A 812 -14.91 26.36 18.48
CA THR A 812 -13.66 25.66 18.85
C THR A 812 -12.45 26.28 18.17
N VAL A 813 -11.38 26.49 18.93
CA VAL A 813 -10.04 26.79 18.39
C VAL A 813 -9.22 25.50 18.35
N PHE A 814 -8.57 25.25 17.21
CA PHE A 814 -7.76 24.04 17.00
C PHE A 814 -6.25 24.36 16.94
N ASP A 815 -5.42 23.37 17.26
CA ASP A 815 -3.98 23.41 16.97
C ASP A 815 -3.64 22.83 15.58
N ASN A 816 -2.37 22.91 15.19
CA ASN A 816 -1.86 22.39 13.92
C ASN A 816 -1.98 20.86 13.78
N GLU A 817 -2.14 20.12 14.89
CA GLU A 817 -2.34 18.67 14.92
C GLU A 817 -3.85 18.30 14.90
N GLY A 818 -4.75 19.29 14.88
CA GLY A 818 -6.20 19.10 14.93
C GLY A 818 -6.77 18.83 16.33
N GLY A 819 -5.95 19.01 17.37
CA GLY A 819 -6.35 19.03 18.77
C GLY A 819 -7.16 20.27 19.12
N ILE A 820 -7.94 20.21 20.19
CA ILE A 820 -8.76 21.33 20.68
C ILE A 820 -7.94 22.12 21.71
N ILE A 821 -7.82 23.43 21.51
CA ILE A 821 -7.13 24.35 22.43
C ILE A 821 -8.11 24.94 23.44
N GLU A 822 -9.20 25.54 22.95
CA GLU A 822 -10.12 26.38 23.72
C GLU A 822 -11.50 26.41 23.03
N GLU A 823 -12.58 26.50 23.80
CA GLU A 823 -13.91 26.88 23.30
C GLU A 823 -14.13 28.35 23.62
N VAL A 824 -14.26 29.18 22.59
CA VAL A 824 -14.37 30.65 22.73
C VAL A 824 -15.83 31.07 22.60
N SER A 825 -16.28 31.94 23.50
CA SER A 825 -17.63 32.52 23.51
C SER A 825 -17.83 33.56 22.42
N THR A 826 -19.07 33.75 21.94
CA THR A 826 -19.47 34.78 20.97
C THR A 826 -18.93 36.18 21.32
N PHE A 827 -18.37 36.88 20.32
CA PHE A 827 -17.80 38.22 20.45
C PHE A 827 -17.91 38.99 19.13
N ALA A 828 -17.48 40.25 19.11
CA ALA A 828 -17.34 41.02 17.87
C ALA A 828 -15.91 41.55 17.72
N LEU A 829 -15.43 41.57 16.47
CA LEU A 829 -14.05 41.93 16.11
C LEU A 829 -14.05 42.94 14.97
N ALA A 830 -13.16 43.93 14.98
CA ALA A 830 -13.02 44.87 13.87
C ALA A 830 -12.60 44.12 12.57
N LYS A 831 -13.26 44.42 11.45
CA LYS A 831 -12.99 43.77 10.15
C LYS A 831 -11.58 44.03 9.64
N HIS A 832 -10.97 45.16 10.02
CA HIS A 832 -9.63 45.58 9.63
C HIS A 832 -8.79 45.93 10.86
N GLU A 833 -7.47 46.01 10.69
CA GLU A 833 -6.55 46.56 11.68
C GLU A 833 -6.80 48.07 11.90
N VAL A 834 -6.32 48.62 13.02
CA VAL A 834 -6.35 50.08 13.25
C VAL A 834 -5.39 50.76 12.28
N THR A 835 -5.85 51.80 11.60
CA THR A 835 -5.08 52.52 10.59
C THR A 835 -4.16 53.60 11.17
N CYS A 836 -3.15 54.01 10.41
CA CYS A 836 -2.27 55.13 10.76
C CYS A 836 -3.05 56.45 10.94
N GLY A 837 -4.13 56.66 10.17
CA GLY A 837 -5.01 57.83 10.29
C GLY A 837 -5.81 57.85 11.59
N GLU A 838 -6.39 56.72 11.99
CA GLU A 838 -7.10 56.60 13.27
C GLU A 838 -6.14 56.74 14.46
N TRP A 839 -4.94 56.17 14.35
CA TRP A 839 -3.90 56.33 15.36
C TRP A 839 -3.45 57.79 15.50
N LEU A 840 -3.31 58.51 14.38
CA LEU A 840 -2.99 59.93 14.37
C LEU A 840 -4.08 60.78 15.03
N ALA A 841 -5.35 60.39 14.88
CA ALA A 841 -6.47 61.04 15.56
C ALA A 841 -6.40 60.83 17.08
N PHE A 842 -6.07 59.61 17.54
CA PHE A 842 -5.80 59.33 18.96
C PHE A 842 -4.63 60.16 19.50
N LEU A 843 -3.49 60.22 18.79
CA LEU A 843 -2.33 61.01 19.21
C LEU A 843 -2.62 62.51 19.29
N ASN A 844 -3.55 63.01 18.47
CA ASN A 844 -3.93 64.43 18.44
C ASN A 844 -5.11 64.79 19.35
N ASP A 845 -5.77 63.82 19.99
CA ASP A 845 -6.84 64.06 20.97
C ASP A 845 -6.31 64.93 22.15
N PRO A 846 -7.03 65.99 22.58
CA PRO A 846 -6.54 66.88 23.64
C PRO A 846 -6.22 66.19 24.97
N ALA A 847 -7.01 65.19 25.38
CA ALA A 847 -6.78 64.46 26.62
C ALA A 847 -5.62 63.46 26.46
N THR A 848 -5.47 62.83 25.29
CA THR A 848 -4.30 61.99 24.99
C THR A 848 -3.02 62.81 24.92
N ARG A 849 -3.03 64.01 24.31
CA ARG A 849 -1.85 64.89 24.23
C ARG A 849 -1.34 65.30 25.61
N ALA A 850 -2.24 65.73 26.51
CA ALA A 850 -1.89 66.05 27.89
C ALA A 850 -1.30 64.83 28.62
N LEU A 851 -1.90 63.64 28.44
CA LEU A 851 -1.42 62.39 29.04
C LEU A 851 -0.03 61.99 28.52
N LEU A 852 0.24 62.16 27.22
CA LEU A 852 1.55 61.86 26.61
C LEU A 852 2.63 62.84 27.10
N GLU A 853 2.29 64.10 27.30
CA GLU A 853 3.21 65.13 27.80
C GLU A 853 3.54 64.92 29.29
N GLU A 854 2.56 64.51 30.11
CA GLU A 854 2.79 64.06 31.49
C GLU A 854 3.70 62.82 31.56
N HIS A 855 3.44 61.79 30.74
CA HIS A 855 4.26 60.58 30.71
C HIS A 855 5.70 60.85 30.23
N ALA A 856 5.89 61.76 29.27
CA ALA A 856 7.20 62.17 28.79
C ALA A 856 7.99 62.90 29.89
N ALA A 857 7.34 63.79 30.65
CA ALA A 857 7.94 64.46 31.81
C ALA A 857 8.36 63.46 32.91
N ASN A 858 7.55 62.42 33.14
CA ASN A 858 7.85 61.32 34.06
C ASN A 858 8.86 60.29 33.49
N GLY A 859 9.39 60.51 32.29
CA GLY A 859 10.43 59.70 31.69
C GLY A 859 10.00 58.32 31.17
N HIS A 860 8.69 58.08 31.03
CA HIS A 860 8.17 56.88 30.37
C HIS A 860 8.37 56.93 28.86
N VAL A 861 8.67 55.78 28.25
CA VAL A 861 8.81 55.65 26.79
C VAL A 861 7.43 55.37 26.18
N LEU A 862 6.64 56.43 25.98
CA LEU A 862 5.43 56.41 25.15
C LEU A 862 5.62 57.41 24.01
N LEU A 863 5.78 56.92 22.78
CA LEU A 863 5.72 57.61 21.46
C LEU A 863 6.35 59.01 21.27
N VAL A 864 7.13 59.53 22.23
CA VAL A 864 7.61 60.93 22.29
C VAL A 864 9.14 60.96 22.48
N PRO A 865 9.89 61.90 21.84
CA PRO A 865 11.34 61.92 21.82
C PRO A 865 12.05 61.99 23.18
N ARG A 866 13.30 61.51 23.17
CA ARG A 866 14.42 62.11 23.92
C ARG A 866 15.46 62.63 22.93
N GLU A 867 16.12 63.73 23.26
CA GLU A 867 17.17 64.32 22.42
C GLU A 867 18.22 63.27 22.00
N GLY A 868 18.58 63.27 20.71
CA GLY A 868 19.58 62.35 20.16
C GLY A 868 19.09 61.00 19.64
N LYS A 869 17.78 60.69 19.65
CA LYS A 869 17.22 59.47 19.01
C LYS A 869 16.15 59.80 17.96
N LYS A 870 16.15 59.05 16.85
CA LYS A 870 15.17 59.19 15.75
C LYS A 870 13.73 59.00 16.25
N THR A 871 12.85 59.93 15.94
CA THR A 871 11.40 59.82 16.15
C THR A 871 10.74 59.08 14.99
N LEU A 872 9.71 58.29 15.29
CA LEU A 872 8.87 57.66 14.27
C LEU A 872 7.62 58.49 13.95
N TRP A 873 6.97 59.07 14.96
CA TRP A 873 5.83 59.99 14.80
C TRP A 873 6.28 61.45 15.03
N PRO A 874 6.55 62.24 13.97
CA PRO A 874 7.04 63.60 14.12
C PRO A 874 5.96 64.57 14.66
N ARG A 875 6.39 65.58 15.42
CA ARG A 875 5.55 66.73 15.76
C ARG A 875 5.42 67.69 14.57
N SER A 876 4.31 68.42 14.55
CA SER A 876 3.94 69.50 13.64
C SER A 876 4.16 70.86 14.31
N ASP A 877 4.14 71.94 13.54
CA ASP A 877 4.54 73.28 13.99
C ASP A 877 3.49 73.93 14.91
N ASP A 878 2.25 73.42 14.87
CA ASP A 878 1.14 73.65 15.82
C ASP A 878 1.25 72.79 17.10
N GLY A 879 2.39 72.12 17.28
CA GLY A 879 2.64 71.17 18.35
C GLY A 879 1.87 69.85 18.24
N GLY A 880 1.07 69.64 17.19
CA GLY A 880 0.37 68.36 16.93
C GLY A 880 1.33 67.24 16.53
N TYR A 881 0.82 66.03 16.32
CA TYR A 881 1.54 64.95 15.63
C TYR A 881 1.14 64.92 14.15
N ARG A 882 2.07 64.51 13.28
CA ARG A 882 1.84 64.27 11.85
C ARG A 882 2.37 62.90 11.42
N LEU A 883 1.93 62.42 10.25
CA LEU A 883 2.34 61.11 9.72
C LEU A 883 3.87 61.00 9.56
N PRO A 884 4.45 59.79 9.76
CA PRO A 884 5.86 59.53 9.49
C PRO A 884 6.27 59.76 8.02
N THR A 885 7.56 60.00 7.82
CA THR A 885 8.22 59.88 6.51
C THR A 885 9.20 58.71 6.58
N ILE A 886 9.12 57.76 5.65
CA ILE A 886 10.04 56.61 5.57
C ILE A 886 11.36 56.99 4.89
N ALA A 887 12.34 56.08 4.91
CA ALA A 887 13.72 56.36 4.51
C ALA A 887 13.87 56.93 3.08
N ASP A 888 12.98 56.56 2.16
CA ASP A 888 12.97 57.00 0.76
C ASP A 888 12.24 58.34 0.52
N GLY A 889 11.85 59.05 1.59
CA GLY A 889 11.18 60.35 1.51
C GLY A 889 9.67 60.30 1.28
N GLN A 890 9.11 59.11 1.02
CA GLN A 890 7.66 58.88 0.98
C GLN A 890 7.03 59.08 2.37
N ARG A 891 5.84 59.67 2.42
CA ARG A 891 5.01 59.72 3.63
C ARG A 891 4.25 58.40 3.80
N VAL A 892 4.13 57.95 5.04
CA VAL A 892 3.20 56.86 5.41
C VAL A 892 1.78 57.27 5.04
N ASP A 893 1.04 56.38 4.38
CA ASP A 893 -0.35 56.61 4.02
C ASP A 893 -1.26 56.46 5.26
N PRO A 894 -2.25 57.34 5.49
CA PRO A 894 -3.18 57.19 6.59
C PRO A 894 -4.00 55.89 6.55
N ALA A 895 -4.16 55.23 5.40
CA ALA A 895 -4.90 53.97 5.24
C ALA A 895 -4.08 52.70 5.51
N TRP A 896 -2.76 52.81 5.70
CA TRP A 896 -1.91 51.68 6.10
C TRP A 896 -2.18 51.28 7.56
N PRO A 897 -2.02 49.98 7.93
CA PRO A 897 -2.14 49.56 9.31
C PRO A 897 -1.09 50.25 10.19
N VAL A 898 -1.48 50.60 11.41
CA VAL A 898 -0.55 51.20 12.39
C VAL A 898 0.52 50.19 12.77
N SER A 899 1.77 50.66 12.88
CA SER A 899 2.89 49.86 13.38
C SER A 899 3.81 50.68 14.27
N HIS A 900 4.82 50.04 14.88
CA HIS A 900 5.73 50.67 15.84
C HIS A 900 5.00 51.26 17.06
N ILE A 901 4.15 50.45 17.70
CA ILE A 901 3.41 50.79 18.93
C ILE A 901 3.74 49.79 20.05
N SER A 902 3.60 50.20 21.31
CA SER A 902 3.76 49.30 22.47
C SER A 902 2.42 48.73 22.95
N GLY A 903 2.46 47.65 23.75
CA GLY A 903 1.27 47.11 24.40
C GLY A 903 0.53 48.11 25.29
N ARG A 904 1.27 49.00 25.98
CA ARG A 904 0.68 50.08 26.80
C ARG A 904 0.02 51.17 25.95
N ASP A 905 0.58 51.48 24.78
CA ASP A 905 -0.07 52.41 23.83
C ASP A 905 -1.39 51.80 23.33
N ALA A 906 -1.38 50.53 22.90
CA ALA A 906 -2.55 49.83 22.38
C ALA A 906 -3.70 49.74 23.41
N LEU A 907 -3.38 49.45 24.67
CA LEU A 907 -4.34 49.50 25.78
C LEU A 907 -4.87 50.92 26.05
N SER A 908 -4.06 51.95 25.81
CA SER A 908 -4.46 53.35 25.97
C SER A 908 -5.37 53.82 24.82
N TYR A 909 -5.09 53.39 23.60
CA TYR A 909 -5.96 53.56 22.43
C TYR A 909 -7.33 52.91 22.66
N ALA A 910 -7.36 51.64 23.07
CA ALA A 910 -8.61 50.93 23.39
C ALA A 910 -9.45 51.69 24.45
N LYS A 911 -8.81 52.23 25.51
CA LYS A 911 -9.47 53.08 26.52
C LYS A 911 -9.92 54.45 26.01
N TRP A 912 -9.29 54.99 24.97
CA TRP A 912 -9.75 56.22 24.31
C TRP A 912 -10.98 55.95 23.44
N VAL A 913 -10.93 54.92 22.58
CA VAL A 913 -12.09 54.49 21.78
C VAL A 913 -13.27 54.09 22.68
N ALA A 914 -13.02 53.40 23.80
CA ALA A 914 -14.03 53.06 24.80
C ALA A 914 -14.78 54.29 25.37
N ARG A 915 -14.06 55.38 25.65
CA ARG A 915 -14.63 56.64 26.13
C ARG A 915 -15.34 57.42 25.03
N ARG A 916 -14.78 57.43 23.81
CA ARG A 916 -15.35 58.11 22.64
C ARG A 916 -16.70 57.51 22.23
N ASP A 917 -16.76 56.17 22.18
CA ASP A 917 -17.90 55.43 21.63
C ASP A 917 -18.87 54.93 22.73
N GLN A 918 -18.54 55.16 24.01
CA GLN A 918 -19.30 54.68 25.19
C GLN A 918 -19.53 53.15 25.17
N ARG A 919 -18.54 52.39 24.70
CA ARG A 919 -18.59 50.93 24.55
C ARG A 919 -17.36 50.26 25.16
N ALA A 920 -17.48 48.99 25.55
CA ALA A 920 -16.40 48.21 26.18
C ALA A 920 -15.36 47.70 25.16
N TRP A 921 -14.74 48.63 24.42
CA TRP A 921 -13.66 48.34 23.48
C TRP A 921 -12.40 47.85 24.20
N ARG A 922 -11.80 46.79 23.66
CA ARG A 922 -10.59 46.13 24.22
C ARG A 922 -9.76 45.49 23.11
N LEU A 923 -8.56 45.02 23.46
CA LEU A 923 -7.83 44.07 22.61
C LEU A 923 -8.57 42.71 22.61
N PRO A 924 -8.54 41.95 21.49
CA PRO A 924 -9.02 40.57 21.46
C PRO A 924 -8.17 39.68 22.37
N THR A 925 -8.73 38.57 22.84
CA THR A 925 -7.92 37.48 23.41
C THR A 925 -7.22 36.71 22.28
N HIS A 926 -6.16 35.98 22.62
CA HIS A 926 -5.47 35.09 21.69
C HIS A 926 -6.42 34.01 21.10
N GLY A 927 -7.33 33.46 21.92
CA GLY A 927 -8.35 32.51 21.48
C GLY A 927 -9.37 33.14 20.52
N GLU A 928 -9.84 34.35 20.82
CA GLU A 928 -10.74 35.11 19.94
C GLU A 928 -10.09 35.40 18.58
N TRP A 929 -8.83 35.87 18.58
CA TRP A 929 -8.09 36.14 17.35
C TRP A 929 -7.95 34.86 16.50
N LEU A 930 -7.56 33.74 17.11
CA LEU A 930 -7.46 32.45 16.42
C LEU A 930 -8.81 31.94 15.91
N LEU A 931 -9.91 32.09 16.67
CA LEU A 931 -11.24 31.66 16.20
C LEU A 931 -11.68 32.47 14.98
N ALA A 932 -11.45 33.79 14.98
CA ALA A 932 -11.75 34.65 13.84
C ALA A 932 -10.89 34.32 12.60
N ALA A 933 -9.66 33.84 12.80
CA ALA A 933 -8.73 33.46 11.74
C ALA A 933 -9.02 32.07 11.16
N GLN A 934 -9.27 31.07 12.04
CA GLN A 934 -9.62 29.70 11.68
C GLN A 934 -11.10 29.52 11.28
N GLY A 935 -11.95 30.50 11.54
CA GLY A 935 -13.37 30.49 11.19
C GLY A 935 -14.25 29.42 11.86
N GLY A 936 -13.70 28.59 12.76
CA GLY A 936 -14.40 27.53 13.50
C GLY A 936 -14.19 26.10 13.00
N ASP A 937 -13.46 25.88 11.89
CA ASP A 937 -13.19 24.55 11.32
C ASP A 937 -11.73 24.08 11.45
N GLY A 938 -10.87 24.89 12.09
CA GLY A 938 -9.44 24.61 12.23
C GLY A 938 -8.72 24.61 10.88
N ARG A 939 -9.04 25.53 9.98
CA ARG A 939 -8.22 25.78 8.78
C ARG A 939 -6.88 26.42 9.17
N PRO A 940 -5.78 26.13 8.47
CA PRO A 940 -4.46 26.70 8.74
C PRO A 940 -4.24 28.12 8.21
N TYR A 941 -5.10 28.64 7.32
CA TYR A 941 -5.05 30.00 6.78
C TYR A 941 -6.47 30.58 6.64
N PRO A 942 -6.69 31.91 6.66
CA PRO A 942 -8.04 32.49 6.64
C PRO A 942 -8.85 32.00 5.42
N TRP A 943 -8.18 31.95 4.27
CA TRP A 943 -8.71 31.53 2.98
C TRP A 943 -8.89 30.02 2.82
N GLY A 944 -8.11 29.16 3.49
CA GLY A 944 -8.14 27.73 3.20
C GLY A 944 -7.04 26.86 3.83
N LEU A 945 -6.72 25.75 3.15
CA LEU A 945 -5.87 24.67 3.68
C LEU A 945 -4.39 24.78 3.30
N ARG A 946 -4.04 25.62 2.32
CA ARG A 946 -2.68 25.78 1.80
C ARG A 946 -2.24 27.24 1.87
N ALA A 947 -0.95 27.47 2.10
CA ALA A 947 -0.38 28.80 1.94
C ALA A 947 -0.45 29.23 0.47
N ASP A 948 -0.75 30.51 0.23
CA ASP A 948 -0.52 31.15 -1.06
C ASP A 948 0.10 32.52 -0.86
N LEU A 949 1.24 32.74 -1.53
CA LEU A 949 2.01 33.98 -1.44
C LEU A 949 1.35 35.15 -2.19
N GLY A 950 0.33 34.91 -3.01
CA GLY A 950 -0.45 35.98 -3.63
C GLY A 950 -1.51 36.60 -2.74
N PHE A 951 -1.82 36.01 -1.57
CA PHE A 951 -3.06 36.33 -0.85
C PHE A 951 -2.90 37.30 0.32
N SER A 952 -1.73 37.40 0.97
CA SER A 952 -1.45 38.33 2.08
C SER A 952 -0.26 39.25 1.79
N ALA A 953 -0.17 40.41 2.46
CA ALA A 953 0.93 41.36 2.30
C ALA A 953 2.28 40.82 2.82
N SER A 954 2.24 39.90 3.80
CA SER A 954 3.41 39.24 4.41
C SER A 954 4.32 38.51 3.41
N ALA A 955 3.81 38.17 2.24
CA ALA A 955 4.54 37.51 1.16
C ALA A 955 5.39 38.46 0.29
N LEU A 956 5.13 39.78 0.32
CA LEU A 956 5.87 40.77 -0.47
C LEU A 956 7.12 41.34 0.23
N GLY A 957 7.40 40.89 1.46
CA GLY A 957 8.71 41.02 2.08
C GLY A 957 8.96 42.32 2.84
N SER A 958 8.24 42.55 3.94
CA SER A 958 8.58 43.63 4.88
C SER A 958 9.93 43.35 5.57
N THR A 959 10.94 44.14 5.21
CA THR A 959 12.24 44.10 5.89
C THR A 959 12.14 44.68 7.31
N ASN A 960 13.11 44.37 8.17
CA ASN A 960 12.99 44.49 9.64
C ASN A 960 12.68 45.88 10.23
N ASP A 961 12.72 46.95 9.43
CA ASP A 961 12.58 48.35 9.85
C ASP A 961 11.54 49.14 9.02
N GLN A 962 10.71 48.48 8.19
CA GLN A 962 9.78 49.13 7.26
C GLN A 962 8.31 49.00 7.67
N TRP A 963 7.52 50.03 7.35
CA TRP A 963 6.05 50.01 7.49
C TRP A 963 5.44 49.07 6.45
N CYS A 964 4.28 48.49 6.74
CA CYS A 964 3.46 47.84 5.71
C CYS A 964 3.03 48.93 4.71
N ASP A 965 3.33 48.73 3.42
CA ASP A 965 3.11 49.69 2.34
C ASP A 965 1.76 49.52 1.63
N SER A 966 0.88 48.71 2.22
CA SER A 966 -0.42 48.32 1.71
C SER A 966 -1.54 48.80 2.63
N ALA A 967 -2.63 49.28 2.06
CA ALA A 967 -3.79 49.72 2.84
C ALA A 967 -4.53 48.52 3.47
N VAL A 968 -5.16 48.71 4.63
CA VAL A 968 -5.97 47.65 5.25
C VAL A 968 -7.07 47.18 4.31
N GLY A 969 -7.31 45.87 4.23
CA GLY A 969 -8.27 45.25 3.32
C GLY A 969 -7.88 45.25 1.83
N SER A 970 -6.67 45.69 1.47
CA SER A 970 -6.18 45.67 0.07
C SER A 970 -5.97 44.26 -0.50
N HIS A 971 -5.93 43.25 0.38
CA HIS A 971 -5.80 41.84 0.05
C HIS A 971 -7.16 41.11 0.20
N PRO A 972 -8.08 41.17 -0.79
CA PRO A 972 -9.46 40.68 -0.62
C PRO A 972 -9.58 39.15 -0.44
N LYS A 973 -8.50 38.40 -0.71
CA LYS A 973 -8.39 36.96 -0.46
C LYS A 973 -7.89 36.62 0.94
N ASP A 974 -7.18 37.53 1.61
CA ASP A 974 -6.93 37.44 3.06
C ASP A 974 -8.18 37.87 3.82
N ARG A 975 -9.17 36.97 3.83
CA ARG A 975 -10.48 37.19 4.42
C ARG A 975 -10.99 35.90 5.06
N SER A 976 -11.33 35.96 6.35
CA SER A 976 -11.94 34.84 7.06
C SER A 976 -13.41 34.64 6.71
N VAL A 977 -13.96 33.50 7.12
CA VAL A 977 -15.37 33.10 6.91
C VAL A 977 -16.36 34.17 7.42
N GLN A 978 -16.04 34.81 8.55
CA GLN A 978 -16.84 35.86 9.17
C GLN A 978 -16.60 37.25 8.55
N GLY A 979 -15.71 37.36 7.56
CA GLY A 979 -15.40 38.61 6.87
C GLY A 979 -14.43 39.53 7.61
N VAL A 980 -13.49 38.96 8.35
CA VAL A 980 -12.34 39.67 8.95
C VAL A 980 -11.16 39.57 7.98
N PHE A 981 -10.53 40.70 7.67
CA PHE A 981 -9.44 40.80 6.70
C PHE A 981 -8.06 40.84 7.35
N ASP A 982 -7.02 40.59 6.54
CA ASP A 982 -5.60 40.78 6.85
C ASP A 982 -5.01 39.87 7.96
N LEU A 983 -5.75 38.82 8.36
CA LEU A 983 -5.35 37.87 9.41
C LEU A 983 -4.26 36.88 8.96
N GLY A 984 -4.07 36.70 7.66
CA GLY A 984 -2.99 35.92 7.05
C GLY A 984 -1.65 36.67 7.01
N GLY A 985 -1.68 38.00 7.03
CA GLY A 985 -0.57 38.83 7.53
C GLY A 985 -0.36 40.13 6.77
N SER A 986 -0.65 41.25 7.45
CA SER A 986 -0.24 42.61 7.06
C SER A 986 0.64 43.25 8.14
N VAL A 987 0.15 43.33 9.39
CA VAL A 987 0.98 43.43 10.60
C VAL A 987 0.69 42.27 11.57
N ALA A 988 1.57 42.07 12.55
CA ALA A 988 1.25 41.23 13.70
C ALA A 988 0.43 42.04 14.71
N GLU A 989 -0.55 41.44 15.38
CA GLU A 989 -1.53 42.14 16.21
C GLU A 989 -1.32 41.93 17.71
N LEU A 990 -1.50 43.00 18.49
CA LEU A 990 -1.48 42.93 19.96
C LEU A 990 -2.77 42.31 20.51
N VAL A 991 -2.64 41.20 21.24
CA VAL A 991 -3.72 40.39 21.84
C VAL A 991 -3.52 40.19 23.34
N LEU A 992 -4.55 39.73 24.04
CA LEU A 992 -4.50 39.35 25.46
C LEU A 992 -4.35 37.84 25.62
N LEU A 993 -3.40 37.42 26.46
CA LEU A 993 -3.24 36.04 26.92
C LEU A 993 -2.91 36.06 28.41
N ASP A 994 -3.70 35.34 29.22
CA ASP A 994 -3.54 35.26 30.68
C ASP A 994 -3.42 36.63 31.37
N GLY A 995 -4.20 37.61 30.89
CA GLY A 995 -4.21 38.99 31.37
C GLY A 995 -3.03 39.87 30.93
N SER A 996 -2.06 39.31 30.20
CA SER A 996 -0.88 40.02 29.69
C SER A 996 -1.00 40.31 28.19
N VAL A 997 -0.37 41.40 27.73
CA VAL A 997 -0.32 41.70 26.28
C VAL A 997 0.70 40.78 25.61
N ARG A 998 0.32 40.21 24.46
CA ARG A 998 1.12 39.34 23.58
C ARG A 998 0.87 39.72 22.13
N VAL A 999 1.58 39.06 21.21
CA VAL A 999 1.37 39.22 19.77
C VAL A 999 0.74 37.96 19.17
N ALA A 1000 -0.28 38.15 18.34
CA ALA A 1000 -0.79 37.18 17.38
C ALA A 1000 -0.25 37.54 15.98
N ALA A 1001 0.04 36.56 15.13
CA ALA A 1001 0.47 36.81 13.75
C ALA A 1001 -0.09 35.74 12.81
N GLY A 1002 -0.51 36.16 11.62
CA GLY A 1002 -0.67 35.27 10.48
C GLY A 1002 0.68 34.68 10.03
N GLY A 1003 0.63 33.71 9.12
CA GLY A 1003 1.79 32.92 8.69
C GLY A 1003 3.02 33.78 8.32
N SER A 1004 4.18 33.43 8.91
CA SER A 1004 5.42 34.19 8.77
C SER A 1004 6.31 33.64 7.65
N HIS A 1005 6.66 34.47 6.67
CA HIS A 1005 7.64 34.09 5.63
C HIS A 1005 9.08 33.95 6.19
N ARG A 1006 9.38 34.41 7.42
CA ARG A 1006 10.78 34.49 7.89
C ARG A 1006 11.47 33.14 8.07
N ASP A 1007 10.72 32.08 8.38
CA ASP A 1007 11.30 30.81 8.82
C ASP A 1007 11.42 29.75 7.70
N ARG A 1008 11.17 30.14 6.44
CA ARG A 1008 11.23 29.28 5.23
C ARG A 1008 10.35 28.03 5.25
N GLN A 1009 9.45 27.91 6.22
CA GLN A 1009 8.35 26.96 6.21
C GLN A 1009 7.03 27.76 6.15
N PRO A 1010 6.07 27.38 5.29
CA PRO A 1010 4.72 27.93 5.34
C PRO A 1010 4.01 27.32 6.55
N ASP A 1011 4.30 27.88 7.73
CA ASP A 1011 3.60 27.50 8.95
C ASP A 1011 2.14 27.93 8.84
N ALA A 1012 1.25 26.96 9.08
CA ALA A 1012 -0.15 27.17 9.41
C ALA A 1012 -0.32 28.16 10.59
N PHE A 1013 -1.56 28.48 10.97
CA PHE A 1013 -1.91 29.11 12.26
C PHE A 1013 -1.47 28.28 13.50
N GLY A 1014 -0.16 28.12 13.66
CA GLY A 1014 0.45 27.53 14.82
C GLY A 1014 0.28 28.43 16.03
N VAL A 1015 0.25 27.81 17.20
CA VAL A 1015 0.01 28.41 18.52
C VAL A 1015 1.16 29.35 18.98
N PHE A 1016 2.03 29.81 18.06
CA PHE A 1016 3.37 30.32 18.37
C PHE A 1016 3.82 31.57 17.60
N SER A 1017 3.01 32.62 17.61
CA SER A 1017 3.56 33.99 17.65
C SER A 1017 3.68 34.54 19.08
N ARG A 1018 3.69 33.68 20.13
CA ARG A 1018 3.98 34.05 21.53
C ARG A 1018 5.41 34.59 21.71
N ARG A 1019 5.68 35.74 21.11
CA ARG A 1019 6.75 36.66 21.42
C ARG A 1019 6.25 37.51 22.58
N ASP A 1020 6.96 37.48 23.70
CA ASP A 1020 6.74 38.45 24.75
C ASP A 1020 7.18 39.82 24.19
N VAL A 1021 6.21 40.67 23.87
CA VAL A 1021 6.47 42.10 23.66
C VAL A 1021 6.61 42.71 25.04
N THR A 1022 7.66 43.49 25.27
CA THR A 1022 7.74 44.26 26.51
C THR A 1022 6.66 45.34 26.49
N ASP A 1023 5.93 45.52 27.60
CA ASP A 1023 4.84 46.52 27.73
C ASP A 1023 5.25 47.97 27.41
N HIS A 1024 6.54 48.24 27.18
CA HIS A 1024 7.15 49.57 27.15
C HIS A 1024 8.05 49.83 25.92
N GLN A 1025 8.23 48.89 24.99
CA GLN A 1025 9.00 49.12 23.76
C GLN A 1025 8.10 48.95 22.53
N PRO A 1026 8.05 49.94 21.62
CA PRO A 1026 7.35 49.78 20.34
C PRO A 1026 8.11 48.86 19.39
N GLU A 1027 7.40 47.94 18.71
CA GLU A 1027 8.01 46.96 17.80
C GLU A 1027 7.59 47.19 16.32
N ALA A 1028 8.55 47.07 15.40
CA ALA A 1028 8.31 47.19 13.97
C ALA A 1028 7.41 46.05 13.46
N GLY A 1029 6.48 46.35 12.56
CA GLY A 1029 5.53 45.37 12.03
C GLY A 1029 4.50 44.84 13.04
N VAL A 1030 4.37 45.46 14.22
CA VAL A 1030 3.35 45.13 15.23
C VAL A 1030 2.34 46.29 15.34
N GLY A 1031 1.06 45.98 15.11
CA GLY A 1031 -0.09 46.88 15.23
C GLY A 1031 -1.15 46.33 16.19
N LEU A 1032 -2.41 46.74 16.01
CA LEU A 1032 -3.54 46.27 16.81
C LEU A 1032 -4.86 46.22 16.03
N ARG A 1033 -5.77 45.42 16.57
CA ARG A 1033 -7.19 45.35 16.22
C ARG A 1033 -8.01 45.45 17.51
N LEU A 1034 -9.25 45.94 17.41
CA LEU A 1034 -10.15 46.03 18.56
C LEU A 1034 -11.25 44.97 18.52
N ALA A 1035 -11.59 44.46 19.70
CA ALA A 1035 -12.72 43.59 19.96
C ALA A 1035 -13.72 44.25 20.90
N LEU A 1036 -14.96 43.77 20.85
CA LEU A 1036 -16.06 44.20 21.70
C LEU A 1036 -16.75 42.96 22.28
N THR A 1037 -16.88 42.93 23.61
CA THR A 1037 -17.64 41.89 24.31
C THR A 1037 -19.13 42.08 24.03
N VAL A 1038 -19.76 41.06 23.45
CA VAL A 1038 -21.22 41.03 23.21
C VAL A 1038 -21.90 40.29 24.37
N PRO A 1039 -23.08 40.72 24.85
CA PRO A 1039 -23.85 39.95 25.83
C PRO A 1039 -24.12 38.52 25.33
N ALA A 1040 -23.79 37.53 26.15
CA ALA A 1040 -23.80 36.13 25.72
C ALA A 1040 -25.21 35.52 25.73
N GLU A 1041 -25.80 35.32 24.55
CA GLU A 1041 -26.92 34.39 24.39
C GLU A 1041 -26.42 32.98 24.04
N ILE A 1042 -26.22 32.23 25.11
CA ILE A 1042 -26.25 30.76 25.22
C ILE A 1042 -25.05 29.98 24.67
N ARG A 1043 -24.66 28.98 25.46
CA ARG A 1043 -23.54 28.05 25.28
C ARG A 1043 -23.85 27.04 24.18
N ARG A 1044 -22.79 26.49 23.58
CA ARG A 1044 -22.85 25.11 23.06
C ARG A 1044 -23.29 24.18 24.18
N ILE A 1045 -24.40 23.48 23.99
CA ILE A 1045 -24.67 22.25 24.74
C ILE A 1045 -23.84 21.19 24.00
N GLY A 1046 -22.82 20.66 24.68
CA GLY A 1046 -22.04 19.53 24.16
C GLY A 1046 -22.86 18.24 24.14
N PRO A 1047 -22.29 17.12 23.68
CA PRO A 1047 -22.88 15.80 23.85
C PRO A 1047 -23.11 15.43 25.32
#